data_AF-A0A4R8QBE5-F1
#
_entry.id   AF-A0A4R8QBE5-F1
#
_cell.length_a   1.000
_cell.length_b   1.000
_cell.length_c   1.000
_cell.angle_alpha   90.00
_cell.angle_beta   90.00
_cell.angle_gamma   90.00
#
_symmetry.space_group_name_H-M   'P 1'
#
loop_
_entity.id
_entity.type
_entity.pdbx_description
1 polymer ?
#
loop_
_entity_poly.entity_id
_entity_poly.type
_entity_poly.pdbx_seq_one_letter_code
_entity_poly.pdbx_strand_id
1 'polypeptide(L)'
;MLLHAYLLAALVLAESVSSHQFPHKRHHIRGLPPSGPSKPKHLDSRRPDDVFAPLPFDRPILVPLRDDHPQKPVGVKHDGPIQTNKFYANFFVNKQDNATWTHPYSVWWSNDTAKQGHGLSVTHTDRDDFIYGAGKPVKSFEDPPFRQSIALSARELRNGTVLTTDSLTAFSVNVNLAPFKGAKPVVSFPLVQGMGFVTGVYHGASVVIQSERHFQNLTDLSLVSRGLGDTVYGWSARLGDGSNWLIYMTPGSGSKKPTLRMTNKGTLTGPKGFTGTVQVAKNPRGRAGVDVFNKGAGVYPTGATISGTVSGRTGTYTIAWNKGGINDIGLLMFALPHHVRSFDEQTKKAVTEITLASTTKGMATAVFADAFTMVEDDLPTDMGFDPWSPRYGSVGSRDAPGGTVSEEAKLAIVRAAKLELAADITSLTNLTSKYYAGIAFSKYARALYAMNNIAEDTTHTARALRKLEAAFDRYVNNAEPNPLYYDTVWKGLVSSGSYGNGDSSVDFGNTYYNDHNFHYGYYVYTAAVIAHLDPAWLTRNSGAGRMWVDNLVRDWANPSAEDPFFPFSRAFDWFHGHSWARGVLEAPDGKDQESSAEDAFSTYAIKMWGRASGDAAMEARGNLQLAVNARSLQSYYLLERGSDVQPPAYVGNRVAGILFERKVNHTTWFGDEVSFIHGIHMLPIVPSSAYVRKAAFVRDEWEQYFAGNETGYLAGGGFVGHVYVNLAIADQAGAVESYNFMRKQTVNSTYLDGLSLAWNLAYTAALGGSLSTNSSHSSLRLGTNSSHGSLFERHA
;
A
#
# COMPACT_ATOMS: atom_id res chain seq x y z
N MET A 1 12.70 27.55 11.87
CA MET A 1 12.79 29.01 11.62
C MET A 1 13.98 29.34 10.69
N LEU A 2 14.05 28.66 9.54
CA LEU A 2 15.03 28.84 8.48
C LEU A 2 14.41 28.38 7.15
N LEU A 3 13.20 28.88 6.87
CA LEU A 3 12.44 28.59 5.65
C LEU A 3 11.52 29.78 5.30
N HIS A 4 12.08 30.99 5.31
CA HIS A 4 11.33 32.23 5.04
C HIS A 4 12.10 33.26 4.20
N ALA A 5 13.12 32.83 3.44
CA ALA A 5 13.96 33.75 2.69
C ALA A 5 14.51 33.17 1.38
N TYR A 6 13.64 32.69 0.49
CA TYR A 6 13.98 32.52 -0.94
C TYR A 6 12.72 32.73 -1.80
N LEU A 7 12.21 33.96 -1.75
CA LEU A 7 11.09 34.42 -2.58
C LEU A 7 11.30 35.91 -2.83
N LEU A 8 12.27 36.27 -3.69
CA LEU A 8 12.38 37.53 -4.42
C LEU A 8 13.76 37.60 -5.09
N ALA A 9 13.80 37.42 -6.42
CA ALA A 9 14.72 38.04 -7.39
C ALA A 9 15.05 37.09 -8.56
N ALA A 10 14.32 37.22 -9.68
CA ALA A 10 14.86 37.10 -11.04
C ALA A 10 13.73 37.32 -12.06
N LEU A 11 13.50 38.58 -12.40
CA LEU A 11 12.75 38.99 -13.58
C LEU A 11 13.46 40.22 -14.12
N VAL A 12 13.73 40.23 -15.44
CA VAL A 12 13.89 41.36 -16.38
C VAL A 12 15.05 41.15 -17.39
N LEU A 13 14.71 41.41 -18.67
CA LEU A 13 15.47 41.47 -19.94
C LEU A 13 15.46 40.18 -20.79
N ALA A 14 15.11 40.16 -22.08
CA ALA A 14 14.69 41.19 -23.04
C ALA A 14 14.03 40.53 -24.28
N GLU A 15 13.41 41.35 -25.13
CA GLU A 15 12.47 41.06 -26.22
C GLU A 15 13.06 40.74 -27.61
N SER A 16 12.20 40.14 -28.47
CA SER A 16 12.04 40.34 -29.94
C SER A 16 13.08 39.64 -30.87
N VAL A 17 12.81 39.13 -32.10
CA VAL A 17 11.96 39.53 -33.27
C VAL A 17 11.76 38.32 -34.23
N SER A 18 10.75 38.41 -35.11
CA SER A 18 10.57 37.76 -36.44
C SER A 18 9.94 36.37 -36.49
N SER A 19 8.66 36.21 -36.84
CA SER A 19 8.02 36.35 -38.18
C SER A 19 8.62 35.42 -39.25
N HIS A 20 7.83 34.46 -39.74
CA HIS A 20 7.75 34.00 -41.15
C HIS A 20 6.47 33.17 -41.35
N GLN A 21 5.71 33.53 -42.37
CA GLN A 21 4.45 32.92 -42.81
C GLN A 21 4.64 32.05 -44.06
N PHE A 22 3.58 31.27 -44.34
CA PHE A 22 3.15 30.62 -45.60
C PHE A 22 3.45 29.11 -45.75
N PRO A 23 2.61 28.34 -46.48
CA PRO A 23 1.16 28.44 -46.66
C PRO A 23 0.41 27.09 -46.52
N HIS A 24 -0.90 27.20 -46.44
CA HIS A 24 -1.91 26.14 -46.45
C HIS A 24 -1.82 25.15 -47.63
N LYS A 25 -2.09 23.87 -47.37
CA LYS A 25 -2.80 22.98 -48.31
C LYS A 25 -3.96 22.28 -47.61
N ARG A 26 -5.16 22.51 -48.14
CA ARG A 26 -6.43 21.87 -47.77
C ARG A 26 -6.50 20.47 -48.37
N HIS A 27 -6.93 19.48 -47.58
CA HIS A 27 -7.57 18.29 -48.11
C HIS A 27 -8.92 18.09 -47.41
N HIS A 28 -9.97 18.08 -48.24
CA HIS A 28 -11.34 17.73 -47.87
C HIS A 28 -11.44 16.23 -47.59
N ILE A 29 -11.97 15.83 -46.43
CA ILE A 29 -12.60 14.51 -46.25
C ILE A 29 -13.95 14.70 -45.55
N ARG A 30 -14.95 14.03 -46.15
CA ARG A 30 -16.38 14.05 -45.84
C ARG A 30 -16.70 13.50 -44.45
N GLY A 31 -17.74 14.07 -43.84
CA GLY A 31 -18.22 13.72 -42.51
C GLY A 31 -19.01 12.41 -42.41
N LEU A 32 -19.08 11.91 -41.18
CA LEU A 32 -20.02 10.92 -40.68
C LEU A 32 -20.78 11.52 -39.47
N PRO A 33 -22.04 11.14 -39.22
CA PRO A 33 -22.90 11.82 -38.25
C PRO A 33 -22.59 11.41 -36.79
N PRO A 34 -22.93 12.26 -35.80
CA PRO A 34 -22.66 12.00 -34.38
C PRO A 34 -23.65 10.98 -33.80
N SER A 35 -23.14 9.93 -33.17
CA SER A 35 -23.92 9.03 -32.31
C SER A 35 -24.08 9.65 -30.92
N GLY A 36 -25.33 9.93 -30.52
CA GLY A 36 -25.67 10.44 -29.19
C GLY A 36 -25.46 9.41 -28.06
N PRO A 37 -25.56 9.85 -26.78
CA PRO A 37 -25.23 9.03 -25.62
C PRO A 37 -26.28 7.92 -25.40
N SER A 38 -25.82 6.67 -25.36
CA SER A 38 -26.64 5.52 -25.02
C SER A 38 -26.84 5.41 -23.50
N LYS A 39 -28.10 5.39 -23.06
CA LYS A 39 -28.53 5.05 -21.69
C LYS A 39 -28.02 3.66 -21.25
N PRO A 40 -27.76 3.43 -19.94
CA PRO A 40 -27.23 2.16 -19.45
C PRO A 40 -28.27 1.04 -19.58
N LYS A 41 -27.87 -0.08 -20.18
CA LYS A 41 -28.66 -1.32 -20.21
C LYS A 41 -28.58 -2.01 -18.85
N HIS A 42 -29.74 -2.52 -18.42
CA HIS A 42 -29.94 -3.31 -17.21
C HIS A 42 -28.96 -4.47 -17.07
N LEU A 43 -28.57 -4.72 -15.81
CA LEU A 43 -27.79 -5.86 -15.34
C LEU A 43 -28.53 -7.18 -15.61
N ASP A 44 -27.95 -8.06 -16.45
CA ASP A 44 -27.84 -9.48 -16.14
C ASP A 44 -26.75 -10.17 -16.98
N SER A 45 -26.06 -11.14 -16.38
CA SER A 45 -25.03 -12.05 -16.94
C SER A 45 -23.72 -11.47 -17.51
N ARG A 46 -23.10 -10.44 -16.91
CA ARG A 46 -21.71 -10.07 -17.26
C ARG A 46 -20.74 -11.07 -16.62
N ARG A 47 -19.83 -11.65 -17.41
CA ARG A 47 -18.72 -12.48 -16.91
C ARG A 47 -17.95 -11.67 -15.85
N PRO A 48 -17.52 -12.25 -14.72
CA PRO A 48 -16.72 -11.54 -13.72
C PRO A 48 -15.50 -10.89 -14.38
N ASP A 49 -15.22 -9.65 -14.01
CA ASP A 49 -14.07 -8.92 -14.55
C ASP A 49 -12.79 -9.43 -13.87
N ASP A 50 -11.81 -9.86 -14.68
CA ASP A 50 -10.48 -10.25 -14.20
C ASP A 50 -9.66 -9.01 -13.83
N VAL A 51 -9.40 -8.83 -12.55
CA VAL A 51 -8.70 -7.67 -12.00
C VAL A 51 -7.19 -7.74 -12.15
N PHE A 52 -6.64 -8.81 -12.73
CA PHE A 52 -5.22 -8.95 -13.04
C PHE A 52 -4.96 -9.06 -14.55
N ALA A 53 -5.96 -8.76 -15.37
CA ALA A 53 -5.77 -8.59 -16.80
C ALA A 53 -4.66 -7.56 -17.08
N PRO A 54 -3.69 -7.87 -17.95
CA PRO A 54 -2.55 -7.01 -18.25
C PRO A 54 -3.00 -5.71 -18.91
N LEU A 55 -2.31 -4.61 -18.59
CA LEU A 55 -2.41 -3.38 -19.37
C LEU A 55 -1.61 -3.53 -20.67
N PRO A 56 -1.93 -2.78 -21.74
CA PRO A 56 -1.05 -2.70 -22.91
C PRO A 56 0.36 -2.29 -22.47
N PHE A 57 1.35 -3.14 -22.74
CA PHE A 57 2.72 -2.98 -22.24
C PHE A 57 3.74 -2.69 -23.35
N ASP A 58 3.36 -1.89 -24.34
CA ASP A 58 4.31 -1.32 -25.28
C ASP A 58 5.48 -0.66 -24.53
N ARG A 59 6.65 -0.62 -25.18
CA ARG A 59 7.85 -0.01 -24.60
C ARG A 59 7.49 1.39 -24.06
N PRO A 60 7.89 1.75 -22.84
CA PRO A 60 7.62 3.08 -22.28
C PRO A 60 8.12 4.15 -23.24
N ILE A 61 7.19 4.76 -23.96
CA ILE A 61 7.44 5.81 -24.92
C ILE A 61 7.48 7.16 -24.18
N LEU A 62 8.13 8.14 -24.80
CA LEU A 62 8.15 9.55 -24.39
C LEU A 62 9.10 9.92 -23.25
N VAL A 63 9.89 8.99 -22.71
CA VAL A 63 10.95 9.31 -21.73
C VAL A 63 12.32 8.73 -22.14
N PRO A 64 13.44 9.42 -21.84
CA PRO A 64 14.77 8.88 -22.08
C PRO A 64 15.10 7.71 -21.15
N LEU A 65 15.95 6.79 -21.62
CA LEU A 65 16.44 5.66 -20.83
C LEU A 65 17.69 6.04 -20.01
N ARG A 66 17.85 5.42 -18.84
CA ARG A 66 19.10 5.47 -18.05
C ARG A 66 19.45 4.10 -17.46
N ASP A 67 20.74 3.79 -17.35
CA ASP A 67 21.28 2.54 -16.77
C ASP A 67 22.23 2.80 -15.60
N ASP A 68 22.34 4.07 -15.19
CA ASP A 68 23.26 4.59 -14.20
C ASP A 68 22.54 5.06 -12.93
N HIS A 69 21.45 4.39 -12.57
CA HIS A 69 20.73 4.65 -11.33
C HIS A 69 21.70 4.71 -10.13
N PRO A 70 21.63 5.74 -9.27
CA PRO A 70 22.64 6.00 -8.24
C PRO A 70 22.72 4.90 -7.18
N GLN A 71 21.61 4.22 -6.91
CA GLN A 71 21.58 3.01 -6.08
C GLN A 71 21.43 1.77 -6.96
N LYS A 72 22.47 0.94 -7.09
CA LYS A 72 22.42 -0.33 -7.82
C LYS A 72 22.12 -1.51 -6.88
N PRO A 73 21.41 -2.55 -7.34
CA PRO A 73 21.20 -3.76 -6.55
C PRO A 73 22.52 -4.50 -6.29
N VAL A 74 22.66 -5.05 -5.09
CA VAL A 74 23.82 -5.84 -4.64
C VAL A 74 23.43 -7.31 -4.59
N GLY A 75 24.21 -8.16 -5.27
CA GLY A 75 24.05 -9.61 -5.18
C GLY A 75 22.79 -10.18 -5.86
N VAL A 76 22.07 -9.41 -6.68
CA VAL A 76 20.87 -9.86 -7.38
C VAL A 76 21.21 -10.68 -8.63
N LYS A 77 20.56 -11.84 -8.78
CA LYS A 77 20.57 -12.70 -9.96
C LYS A 77 19.12 -12.89 -10.42
N HIS A 78 18.62 -11.95 -11.21
CA HIS A 78 17.23 -11.94 -11.66
C HIS A 78 17.13 -11.36 -13.07
N ASP A 79 16.28 -11.99 -13.88
CA ASP A 79 15.96 -11.52 -15.22
C ASP A 79 14.63 -10.78 -15.19
N GLY A 80 14.58 -9.60 -15.81
CA GLY A 80 13.36 -8.79 -15.89
C GLY A 80 13.24 -7.70 -14.81
N PRO A 81 12.04 -7.12 -14.63
CA PRO A 81 11.80 -6.06 -13.65
C PRO A 81 12.01 -6.48 -12.20
N ILE A 82 12.81 -5.69 -11.47
CA ILE A 82 13.13 -5.95 -10.06
C ILE A 82 12.21 -5.13 -9.16
N GLN A 83 11.67 -5.78 -8.13
CA GLN A 83 10.84 -5.15 -7.11
C GLN A 83 11.65 -4.17 -6.25
N THR A 84 11.07 -3.00 -5.94
CA THR A 84 11.72 -1.93 -5.16
C THR A 84 11.07 -1.70 -3.80
N ASN A 85 9.75 -1.87 -3.69
CA ASN A 85 8.95 -1.55 -2.49
C ASN A 85 8.43 -2.83 -1.80
N LYS A 86 9.22 -3.90 -1.79
CA LYS A 86 8.88 -5.19 -1.16
C LYS A 86 9.74 -5.48 0.07
N PHE A 87 9.19 -6.30 0.98
CA PHE A 87 9.71 -6.58 2.32
C PHE A 87 11.21 -6.97 2.34
N TYR A 88 11.69 -7.63 1.29
CA TYR A 88 13.04 -8.16 1.20
C TYR A 88 14.11 -7.22 0.64
N ALA A 89 13.80 -5.95 0.40
CA ALA A 89 14.75 -5.02 -0.23
C ALA A 89 16.09 -4.93 0.53
N ASN A 90 16.07 -5.08 1.86
CA ASN A 90 17.25 -5.10 2.71
C ASN A 90 18.28 -6.18 2.34
N PHE A 91 17.91 -7.25 1.62
CA PHE A 91 18.85 -8.26 1.16
C PHE A 91 19.62 -7.90 -0.11
N PHE A 92 19.31 -6.78 -0.77
CA PHE A 92 20.04 -6.36 -1.98
C PHE A 92 20.36 -4.87 -2.02
N VAL A 93 20.05 -4.10 -0.97
CA VAL A 93 20.49 -2.71 -0.83
C VAL A 93 21.69 -2.64 0.09
N ASN A 94 22.61 -1.72 -0.23
CA ASN A 94 23.79 -1.39 0.59
C ASN A 94 24.57 -2.63 1.09
N LYS A 95 24.65 -2.81 2.41
CA LYS A 95 25.51 -3.82 3.07
C LYS A 95 24.84 -5.18 3.25
N GLN A 96 23.55 -5.30 2.93
CA GLN A 96 22.76 -6.53 3.09
C GLN A 96 22.69 -7.06 4.54
N ASP A 97 22.87 -6.19 5.53
CA ASP A 97 23.00 -6.52 6.96
C ASP A 97 21.79 -6.10 7.82
N ASN A 98 20.77 -5.48 7.20
CA ASN A 98 19.52 -5.14 7.87
C ASN A 98 18.54 -6.32 7.89
N ALA A 99 17.59 -6.27 8.82
CA ALA A 99 16.53 -7.27 8.93
C ALA A 99 15.45 -7.12 7.86
N THR A 100 14.69 -8.19 7.66
CA THR A 100 13.56 -8.31 6.74
C THR A 100 12.43 -9.01 7.45
N TRP A 101 11.19 -8.55 7.25
CA TRP A 101 10.03 -9.06 7.96
C TRP A 101 9.13 -9.84 7.01
N THR A 102 8.96 -11.13 7.29
CA THR A 102 8.04 -12.00 6.55
C THR A 102 6.69 -12.11 7.23
N HIS A 103 6.64 -11.70 8.50
CA HIS A 103 5.56 -11.83 9.47
C HIS A 103 5.01 -13.27 9.60
N PRO A 104 5.07 -13.87 10.80
CA PRO A 104 5.42 -13.26 12.08
C PRO A 104 6.94 -13.25 12.36
N TYR A 105 7.76 -13.81 11.45
CA TYR A 105 9.22 -13.87 11.63
C TYR A 105 9.94 -12.65 11.05
N SER A 106 10.98 -12.22 11.77
CA SER A 106 12.00 -11.31 11.25
C SER A 106 13.28 -12.11 11.00
N VAL A 107 13.94 -11.85 9.87
CA VAL A 107 15.15 -12.57 9.44
C VAL A 107 16.22 -11.61 8.95
N TRP A 108 17.49 -11.95 9.16
CA TRP A 108 18.62 -11.17 8.64
C TRP A 108 19.83 -12.05 8.41
N TRP A 109 20.67 -11.66 7.46
CA TRP A 109 21.97 -12.29 7.31
C TRP A 109 22.89 -11.78 8.40
N SER A 110 23.30 -12.68 9.29
CA SER A 110 24.35 -12.36 10.25
C SER A 110 25.67 -12.46 9.49
N ASN A 111 26.34 -11.32 9.34
CA ASN A 111 27.71 -11.25 8.82
C ASN A 111 28.67 -10.71 9.90
N ASP A 112 28.25 -10.72 11.17
CA ASP A 112 29.08 -10.32 12.28
C ASP A 112 30.15 -11.39 12.56
N THR A 113 31.35 -11.11 12.06
CA THR A 113 32.53 -11.98 12.21
C THR A 113 32.96 -12.15 13.67
N ALA A 114 32.58 -11.25 14.58
CA ALA A 114 32.90 -11.35 16.00
C ALA A 114 31.95 -12.29 16.76
N LYS A 115 30.72 -12.50 16.25
CA LYS A 115 29.68 -13.32 16.90
C LYS A 115 29.44 -14.69 16.24
N GLN A 116 30.25 -15.06 15.24
CA GLN A 116 30.22 -16.37 14.54
C GLN A 116 28.88 -16.75 13.88
N GLY A 117 27.95 -15.82 13.69
CA GLY A 117 26.76 -16.06 12.90
C GLY A 117 27.06 -15.74 11.45
N HIS A 118 27.23 -16.75 10.59
CA HIS A 118 27.41 -16.59 9.13
C HIS A 118 26.20 -17.10 8.33
N GLY A 119 25.10 -17.39 9.01
CA GLY A 119 23.86 -17.91 8.45
C GLY A 119 22.71 -16.90 8.48
N LEU A 120 21.51 -17.39 8.22
CA LEU A 120 20.29 -16.59 8.36
C LEU A 120 19.79 -16.66 9.80
N SER A 121 19.80 -15.52 10.49
CA SER A 121 19.20 -15.38 11.81
C SER A 121 17.70 -15.23 11.71
N VAL A 122 17.00 -15.79 12.69
CA VAL A 122 15.54 -15.82 12.82
C VAL A 122 15.18 -15.35 14.22
N THR A 123 14.18 -14.48 14.29
CA THR A 123 13.58 -14.05 15.55
C THR A 123 12.05 -14.00 15.45
N HIS A 124 11.43 -14.10 16.62
CA HIS A 124 10.06 -13.70 16.86
C HIS A 124 9.95 -13.17 18.29
N THR A 125 9.40 -11.98 18.45
CA THR A 125 9.20 -11.33 19.75
C THR A 125 7.72 -11.38 20.15
N ASP A 126 7.42 -11.71 21.40
CA ASP A 126 6.05 -11.59 21.93
C ASP A 126 5.73 -10.13 22.25
N ARG A 127 4.45 -9.72 22.20
CA ARG A 127 4.07 -8.31 22.39
C ARG A 127 4.49 -7.71 23.74
N ASP A 128 4.59 -8.56 24.76
CA ASP A 128 5.01 -8.14 26.11
C ASP A 128 6.50 -7.77 26.17
N ASP A 129 7.30 -8.24 25.19
CA ASP A 129 8.73 -7.96 25.06
C ASP A 129 9.04 -6.80 24.09
N PHE A 130 8.01 -6.16 23.53
CA PHE A 130 8.18 -4.97 22.67
C PHE A 130 8.71 -3.79 23.48
N ILE A 131 9.39 -2.88 22.79
CA ILE A 131 9.84 -1.62 23.37
C ILE A 131 8.71 -0.60 23.16
N TYR A 132 8.18 -0.04 24.24
CA TYR A 132 7.14 0.99 24.19
C TYR A 132 7.74 2.37 24.48
N GLY A 133 7.35 3.35 23.67
CA GLY A 133 7.73 4.76 23.85
C GLY A 133 7.04 5.41 25.06
N ALA A 134 7.44 6.64 25.36
CA ALA A 134 6.85 7.42 26.44
C ALA A 134 5.39 7.84 26.12
N GLY A 135 4.61 8.18 27.16
CA GLY A 135 3.26 8.72 27.05
C GLY A 135 2.16 7.75 27.48
N LYS A 136 0.93 8.28 27.59
CA LYS A 136 -0.32 7.51 27.77
C LYS A 136 -1.43 8.17 26.93
N PRO A 137 -1.80 7.63 25.75
CA PRO A 137 -1.21 6.47 25.07
C PRO A 137 0.29 6.63 24.74
N VAL A 138 0.99 5.51 24.57
CA VAL A 138 2.43 5.51 24.23
C VAL A 138 2.66 6.06 22.83
N LYS A 139 3.70 6.87 22.63
CA LYS A 139 4.00 7.50 21.32
C LYS A 139 4.45 6.50 20.26
N SER A 140 5.05 5.38 20.67
CA SER A 140 5.54 4.36 19.73
C SER A 140 5.55 2.98 20.36
N PHE A 141 5.65 1.95 19.52
CA PHE A 141 6.09 0.62 19.92
C PHE A 141 6.95 0.02 18.81
N GLU A 142 7.92 -0.83 19.20
CA GLU A 142 8.82 -1.47 18.24
C GLU A 142 9.28 -2.85 18.68
N ASP A 143 9.50 -3.72 17.69
CA ASP A 143 10.22 -4.97 17.85
C ASP A 143 11.70 -4.67 18.19
N PRO A 144 12.28 -5.30 19.23
CA PRO A 144 13.68 -5.08 19.58
C PRO A 144 14.64 -5.51 18.46
N PRO A 145 15.70 -4.74 18.17
CA PRO A 145 16.54 -5.00 17.02
C PRO A 145 17.47 -6.21 17.26
N PHE A 146 17.71 -7.00 16.20
CA PHE A 146 18.76 -8.02 16.10
C PHE A 146 18.85 -9.03 17.26
N ARG A 147 17.72 -9.53 17.77
CA ARG A 147 17.69 -10.56 18.82
C ARG A 147 17.68 -11.97 18.22
N GLN A 148 18.83 -12.63 18.03
CA GLN A 148 18.86 -13.96 17.40
C GLN A 148 18.26 -15.03 18.31
N SER A 149 17.06 -15.51 18.00
CA SER A 149 16.49 -16.70 18.65
C SER A 149 17.16 -17.96 18.12
N ILE A 150 17.13 -18.17 16.80
CA ILE A 150 17.78 -19.29 16.11
C ILE A 150 18.44 -18.78 14.83
N ALA A 151 19.61 -19.28 14.48
CA ALA A 151 20.21 -19.07 13.16
C ALA A 151 20.43 -20.41 12.43
N LEU A 152 20.09 -20.43 11.15
CA LEU A 152 20.34 -21.54 10.23
C LEU A 152 21.62 -21.25 9.45
N SER A 153 22.64 -22.09 9.64
CA SER A 153 23.99 -21.88 9.09
C SER A 153 24.60 -23.20 8.59
N ALA A 154 25.82 -23.13 8.05
CA ALA A 154 26.63 -24.29 7.67
C ALA A 154 28.09 -24.07 8.06
N ARG A 155 28.86 -25.14 8.33
CA ARG A 155 30.29 -25.01 8.73
C ARG A 155 31.18 -24.38 7.65
N GLU A 156 30.72 -24.45 6.41
CA GLU A 156 31.33 -23.88 5.22
C GLU A 156 31.17 -22.35 5.17
N LEU A 157 30.16 -21.79 5.86
CA LEU A 157 29.92 -20.35 5.94
C LEU A 157 30.82 -19.74 7.03
N ARG A 158 31.71 -18.83 6.61
CA ARG A 158 32.74 -18.17 7.45
C ARG A 158 32.98 -16.74 6.98
N ASN A 159 34.03 -16.09 7.48
CA ASN A 159 34.58 -14.88 6.85
C ASN A 159 34.80 -15.14 5.36
N GLY A 160 34.20 -14.27 4.52
CA GLY A 160 34.17 -14.44 3.07
C GLY A 160 32.82 -14.89 2.51
N THR A 161 31.87 -15.31 3.37
CA THR A 161 30.49 -15.64 2.96
C THR A 161 29.88 -14.49 2.16
N VAL A 162 29.18 -14.83 1.08
CA VAL A 162 28.48 -13.86 0.24
C VAL A 162 27.00 -14.19 0.19
N LEU A 163 26.18 -13.14 0.27
CA LEU A 163 24.74 -13.21 0.04
C LEU A 163 24.44 -12.86 -1.42
N THR A 164 23.60 -13.68 -2.05
CA THR A 164 22.96 -13.34 -3.33
C THR A 164 21.46 -13.57 -3.23
N THR A 165 20.67 -12.86 -4.02
CA THR A 165 19.22 -13.06 -4.12
C THR A 165 18.83 -13.44 -5.54
N ASP A 166 17.80 -14.26 -5.67
CA ASP A 166 17.13 -14.54 -6.93
C ASP A 166 15.61 -14.66 -6.70
N SER A 167 14.85 -14.87 -7.78
CA SER A 167 13.41 -15.08 -7.71
C SER A 167 12.65 -13.95 -6.98
N LEU A 168 13.03 -12.70 -7.27
CA LEU A 168 12.48 -11.50 -6.62
C LEU A 168 11.07 -11.20 -7.16
N THR A 169 10.05 -11.80 -6.56
CA THR A 169 8.64 -11.62 -6.95
C THR A 169 7.89 -10.77 -5.93
N ALA A 170 6.61 -10.43 -6.19
CA ALA A 170 5.84 -9.62 -5.24
C ALA A 170 5.71 -10.23 -3.83
N PHE A 171 5.71 -11.57 -3.74
CA PHE A 171 5.40 -12.29 -2.50
C PHE A 171 6.61 -13.04 -1.92
N SER A 172 7.70 -13.14 -2.69
CA SER A 172 8.85 -13.94 -2.28
C SER A 172 10.19 -13.44 -2.81
N VAL A 173 11.23 -13.87 -2.12
CA VAL A 173 12.62 -13.84 -2.57
C VAL A 173 13.30 -15.13 -2.16
N ASN A 174 14.31 -15.56 -2.91
CA ASN A 174 15.21 -16.60 -2.44
C ASN A 174 16.55 -15.96 -2.05
N VAL A 175 16.95 -16.16 -0.78
CA VAL A 175 18.23 -15.66 -0.24
C VAL A 175 19.24 -16.79 -0.23
N ASN A 176 20.40 -16.60 -0.87
CA ASN A 176 21.39 -17.63 -1.09
C ASN A 176 22.72 -17.28 -0.43
N LEU A 177 23.24 -18.19 0.40
CA LEU A 177 24.55 -18.02 1.05
C LEU A 177 25.58 -18.97 0.44
N ALA A 178 26.66 -18.39 -0.07
CA ALA A 178 27.81 -19.12 -0.60
C ALA A 178 29.06 -18.85 0.24
N PRO A 179 29.97 -19.83 0.42
CA PRO A 179 31.17 -19.66 1.26
C PRO A 179 32.12 -18.53 0.84
N PHE A 180 32.16 -18.22 -0.47
CA PHE A 180 32.94 -17.14 -1.04
C PHE A 180 32.40 -16.71 -2.40
N LYS A 181 32.79 -15.52 -2.86
CA LYS A 181 32.39 -14.99 -4.17
C LYS A 181 32.74 -15.95 -5.31
N GLY A 182 31.74 -16.34 -6.10
CA GLY A 182 31.89 -17.29 -7.22
C GLY A 182 31.64 -18.75 -6.84
N ALA A 183 31.55 -19.10 -5.55
CA ALA A 183 31.10 -20.42 -5.14
C ALA A 183 29.60 -20.61 -5.38
N LYS A 184 29.16 -21.88 -5.52
CA LYS A 184 27.74 -22.21 -5.48
C LYS A 184 27.20 -22.01 -4.06
N PRO A 185 25.94 -21.55 -3.91
CA PRO A 185 25.29 -21.50 -2.60
C PRO A 185 25.26 -22.89 -1.94
N VAL A 186 25.55 -22.93 -0.65
CA VAL A 186 25.47 -24.16 0.16
C VAL A 186 24.17 -24.25 0.96
N VAL A 187 23.53 -23.10 1.17
CA VAL A 187 22.17 -22.99 1.72
C VAL A 187 21.40 -21.85 1.04
N SER A 188 20.14 -22.11 0.73
CA SER A 188 19.19 -21.17 0.17
C SER A 188 17.95 -21.05 1.07
N PHE A 189 17.37 -19.87 1.16
CA PHE A 189 16.24 -19.56 2.02
C PHE A 189 15.11 -18.97 1.17
N PRO A 190 14.11 -19.79 0.79
CA PRO A 190 12.89 -19.28 0.18
C PRO A 190 12.09 -18.51 1.24
N LEU A 191 12.09 -17.19 1.14
CA LEU A 191 11.37 -16.30 2.03
C LEU A 191 10.06 -15.89 1.38
N VAL A 192 8.95 -16.18 2.05
CA VAL A 192 7.60 -15.85 1.59
C VAL A 192 6.85 -15.19 2.74
N GLN A 193 6.09 -14.13 2.44
CA GLN A 193 5.24 -13.49 3.45
C GLN A 193 4.24 -14.50 4.03
N GLY A 194 4.10 -14.51 5.35
CA GLY A 194 3.24 -15.45 6.05
C GLY A 194 3.80 -16.87 6.15
N MET A 195 5.07 -17.14 5.85
CA MET A 195 5.60 -18.51 5.96
C MET A 195 5.45 -19.08 7.38
N GLY A 196 4.92 -20.30 7.52
CA GLY A 196 4.79 -20.99 8.81
C GLY A 196 6.10 -21.49 9.41
N PHE A 197 7.12 -21.67 8.56
CA PHE A 197 8.45 -22.11 8.95
C PHE A 197 9.51 -21.30 8.20
N VAL A 198 10.55 -20.87 8.90
CA VAL A 198 11.77 -20.44 8.21
C VAL A 198 12.51 -21.67 7.75
N THR A 199 12.76 -21.76 6.44
CA THR A 199 13.31 -22.97 5.81
C THR A 199 14.66 -22.68 5.18
N GLY A 200 15.68 -23.46 5.53
CA GLY A 200 16.96 -23.53 4.81
C GLY A 200 17.02 -24.79 3.94
N VAL A 201 17.29 -24.62 2.65
CA VAL A 201 17.50 -25.68 1.66
C VAL A 201 19.00 -25.88 1.48
N TYR A 202 19.52 -27.02 1.94
CA TYR A 202 20.94 -27.31 2.01
C TYR A 202 21.40 -28.17 0.83
N HIS A 203 22.60 -27.87 0.32
CA HIS A 203 23.22 -28.56 -0.81
C HIS A 203 24.62 -29.07 -0.44
N GLY A 204 24.68 -30.30 0.07
CA GLY A 204 25.95 -30.95 0.45
C GLY A 204 26.70 -30.24 1.58
N ALA A 205 26.02 -29.51 2.46
CA ALA A 205 26.66 -28.70 3.50
C ALA A 205 26.65 -29.37 4.88
N SER A 206 27.48 -28.86 5.79
CA SER A 206 27.53 -29.34 7.17
C SER A 206 26.61 -28.48 8.05
N VAL A 207 25.42 -28.99 8.39
CA VAL A 207 24.37 -28.22 9.09
C VAL A 207 24.85 -27.72 10.45
N VAL A 208 24.68 -26.42 10.70
CA VAL A 208 24.91 -25.76 11.99
C VAL A 208 23.68 -24.94 12.35
N ILE A 209 23.16 -25.11 13.56
CA ILE A 209 22.05 -24.32 14.09
C ILE A 209 22.55 -23.61 15.35
N GLN A 210 22.43 -22.30 15.41
CA GLN A 210 22.96 -21.48 16.51
C GLN A 210 21.84 -20.76 17.25
N SER A 211 22.10 -20.36 18.49
CA SER A 211 21.20 -19.52 19.27
C SER A 211 21.99 -18.66 20.25
N GLU A 212 21.83 -17.33 20.15
CA GLU A 212 22.32 -16.37 21.15
C GLU A 212 21.51 -16.44 22.46
N ARG A 213 20.34 -17.08 22.44
CA ARG A 213 19.52 -17.36 23.62
C ARG A 213 19.90 -18.63 24.35
N HIS A 214 20.82 -19.41 23.80
CA HIS A 214 21.22 -20.73 24.29
C HIS A 214 20.09 -21.79 24.28
N PHE A 215 20.39 -22.99 23.83
CA PHE A 215 19.57 -24.19 23.97
C PHE A 215 19.69 -24.74 25.39
N GLN A 216 18.58 -24.78 26.12
CA GLN A 216 18.48 -25.42 27.42
C GLN A 216 18.23 -26.93 27.30
N ASN A 217 17.36 -27.33 26.38
CA ASN A 217 17.01 -28.72 26.14
C ASN A 217 16.68 -28.93 24.66
N LEU A 218 16.95 -30.14 24.16
CA LEU A 218 16.57 -30.64 22.85
C LEU A 218 15.91 -32.01 23.02
N THR A 219 14.64 -32.13 22.63
CA THR A 219 13.84 -33.35 22.79
C THR A 219 13.39 -33.86 21.43
N ASP A 220 13.64 -35.13 21.13
CA ASP A 220 13.17 -35.79 19.91
C ASP A 220 11.62 -35.79 19.87
N LEU A 221 11.05 -35.46 18.72
CA LEU A 221 9.62 -35.53 18.48
C LEU A 221 9.27 -36.84 17.77
N SER A 222 8.20 -37.49 18.24
CA SER A 222 7.57 -38.55 17.46
C SER A 222 6.69 -37.94 16.37
N LEU A 223 7.11 -38.12 15.13
CA LEU A 223 6.31 -37.78 13.96
C LEU A 223 5.53 -39.02 13.51
N VAL A 224 4.25 -38.83 13.17
CA VAL A 224 3.45 -39.91 12.58
C VAL A 224 4.05 -40.24 11.21
N SER A 225 4.46 -41.50 11.01
CA SER A 225 4.91 -41.98 9.71
C SER A 225 3.76 -41.86 8.71
N ARG A 226 3.98 -41.14 7.61
CA ARG A 226 2.95 -40.92 6.58
C ARG A 226 2.97 -41.95 5.46
N GLY A 227 3.89 -42.92 5.50
CA GLY A 227 4.02 -43.94 4.44
C GLY A 227 4.52 -43.42 3.09
N LEU A 228 5.04 -42.18 3.01
CA LEU A 228 5.39 -41.48 1.77
C LEU A 228 6.88 -41.61 1.33
N GLY A 229 7.68 -42.48 1.97
CA GLY A 229 9.09 -42.67 1.62
C GLY A 229 10.04 -41.55 2.10
N ASP A 230 9.66 -40.29 1.97
CA ASP A 230 10.38 -39.15 2.57
C ASP A 230 10.03 -39.03 4.06
N THR A 231 11.05 -39.13 4.92
CA THR A 231 10.86 -39.08 6.38
C THR A 231 11.28 -37.73 6.93
N VAL A 232 10.34 -37.02 7.56
CA VAL A 232 10.63 -35.82 8.34
C VAL A 232 11.06 -36.24 9.75
N TYR A 233 12.09 -35.57 10.28
CA TYR A 233 12.59 -35.78 11.65
C TYR A 233 12.49 -34.48 12.43
N GLY A 234 11.97 -34.52 13.66
CA GLY A 234 11.64 -33.33 14.43
C GLY A 234 12.25 -33.31 15.82
N TRP A 235 12.51 -32.10 16.32
CA TRP A 235 12.98 -31.82 17.67
C TRP A 235 12.24 -30.61 18.25
N SER A 236 11.98 -30.65 19.55
CA SER A 236 11.59 -29.48 20.34
C SER A 236 12.82 -28.92 21.05
N ALA A 237 13.09 -27.64 20.87
CA ALA A 237 14.18 -26.91 21.49
C ALA A 237 13.62 -25.84 22.44
N ARG A 238 14.01 -25.89 23.71
CA ARG A 238 13.70 -24.82 24.68
C ARG A 238 14.91 -23.91 24.81
N LEU A 239 14.70 -22.61 24.62
CA LEU A 239 15.76 -21.60 24.68
C LEU A 239 15.91 -21.00 26.08
N GLY A 240 17.00 -20.26 26.32
CA GLY A 240 17.33 -19.64 27.59
C GLY A 240 16.36 -18.56 28.06
N ASP A 241 15.64 -17.93 27.13
CA ASP A 241 14.55 -16.98 27.40
C ASP A 241 13.21 -17.66 27.71
N GLY A 242 13.18 -19.00 27.75
CA GLY A 242 11.98 -19.79 28.02
C GLY A 242 11.11 -20.05 26.80
N SER A 243 11.42 -19.47 25.63
CA SER A 243 10.69 -19.73 24.39
C SER A 243 10.90 -21.17 23.90
N ASN A 244 9.87 -21.73 23.26
CA ASN A 244 9.91 -23.06 22.66
C ASN A 244 9.94 -22.94 21.14
N TRP A 245 10.84 -23.67 20.52
CA TRP A 245 11.03 -23.73 19.07
C TRP A 245 11.00 -25.17 18.60
N LEU A 246 10.55 -25.37 17.37
CA LEU A 246 10.54 -26.65 16.70
C LEU A 246 11.57 -26.61 15.59
N ILE A 247 12.33 -27.70 15.45
CA ILE A 247 13.34 -27.89 14.42
C ILE A 247 12.97 -29.16 13.66
N TYR A 248 12.85 -29.07 12.34
CA TYR A 248 12.59 -30.23 11.48
C TYR A 248 13.71 -30.39 10.45
N MET A 249 14.11 -31.61 10.17
CA MET A 249 15.03 -31.96 9.10
C MET A 249 14.39 -32.97 8.17
N THR A 250 14.39 -32.65 6.88
CA THR A 250 13.89 -33.53 5.81
C THR A 250 15.06 -33.82 4.87
N PRO A 251 15.76 -34.95 5.05
CA PRO A 251 16.88 -35.30 4.18
C PRO A 251 16.38 -35.69 2.79
N GLY A 252 17.20 -35.50 1.76
CA GLY A 252 16.87 -35.95 0.39
C GLY A 252 16.77 -37.48 0.29
N SER A 253 16.05 -37.97 -0.72
CA SER A 253 15.80 -39.40 -0.93
C SER A 253 17.08 -40.26 -0.85
N GLY A 254 16.98 -41.42 -0.20
CA GLY A 254 18.11 -42.36 -0.01
C GLY A 254 19.10 -41.96 1.10
N SER A 255 18.90 -40.82 1.77
CA SER A 255 19.76 -40.38 2.88
C SER A 255 19.46 -41.11 4.19
N LYS A 256 20.49 -41.24 5.05
CA LYS A 256 20.32 -41.78 6.41
C LYS A 256 19.53 -40.81 7.29
N LYS A 257 18.88 -41.35 8.34
CA LYS A 257 18.26 -40.55 9.41
C LYS A 257 19.26 -39.48 9.92
N PRO A 258 18.91 -38.19 9.83
CA PRO A 258 19.76 -37.12 10.32
C PRO A 258 19.84 -37.17 11.85
N THR A 259 20.97 -36.75 12.39
CA THR A 259 21.17 -36.59 13.83
C THR A 259 21.46 -35.14 14.13
N LEU A 260 20.82 -34.58 15.16
CA LEU A 260 21.12 -33.26 15.68
C LEU A 260 21.72 -33.40 17.08
N ARG A 261 22.90 -32.80 17.31
CA ARG A 261 23.62 -32.92 18.58
C ARG A 261 23.96 -31.54 19.12
N MET A 262 23.69 -31.31 20.40
CA MET A 262 24.14 -30.11 21.09
C MET A 262 25.63 -30.23 21.40
N THR A 263 26.46 -29.42 20.74
CA THR A 263 27.91 -29.39 21.00
C THR A 263 28.28 -28.45 22.13
N ASN A 264 27.51 -27.38 22.27
CA ASN A 264 27.54 -26.48 23.41
C ASN A 264 26.15 -25.81 23.53
N LYS A 265 25.94 -25.03 24.59
CA LYS A 265 24.64 -24.37 24.83
C LYS A 265 24.23 -23.42 23.70
N GLY A 266 25.13 -22.87 22.90
CA GLY A 266 24.79 -21.98 21.77
C GLY A 266 24.76 -22.67 20.40
N THR A 267 25.04 -23.97 20.29
CA THR A 267 25.24 -24.62 18.98
C THR A 267 24.76 -26.07 18.95
N LEU A 268 23.93 -26.35 17.95
CA LEU A 268 23.59 -27.70 17.50
C LEU A 268 24.31 -28.00 16.18
N THR A 269 24.86 -29.20 16.05
CA THR A 269 25.48 -29.68 14.80
C THR A 269 24.70 -30.83 14.23
N GLY A 270 24.37 -30.71 12.94
CA GLY A 270 23.73 -31.77 12.16
C GLY A 270 24.73 -32.63 11.37
N PRO A 271 24.25 -33.42 10.39
CA PRO A 271 25.08 -34.23 9.52
C PRO A 271 26.03 -33.39 8.64
N LYS A 272 27.16 -34.01 8.24
CA LYS A 272 28.05 -33.48 7.20
C LYS A 272 27.53 -33.88 5.82
N GLY A 273 27.77 -33.04 4.81
CA GLY A 273 27.36 -33.35 3.43
C GLY A 273 25.83 -33.44 3.27
N PHE A 274 25.07 -32.78 4.14
CA PHE A 274 23.62 -32.86 4.16
C PHE A 274 23.02 -32.17 2.93
N THR A 275 22.11 -32.88 2.28
CA THR A 275 21.24 -32.33 1.23
C THR A 275 19.80 -32.58 1.65
N GLY A 276 18.99 -31.53 1.67
CA GLY A 276 17.64 -31.57 2.22
C GLY A 276 17.25 -30.24 2.85
N THR A 277 16.19 -30.23 3.65
CA THR A 277 15.72 -29.01 4.31
C THR A 277 15.89 -29.05 5.82
N VAL A 278 16.11 -27.88 6.40
CA VAL A 278 16.03 -27.61 7.83
C VAL A 278 15.00 -26.51 8.04
N GLN A 279 13.96 -26.79 8.83
CA GLN A 279 12.88 -25.86 9.10
C GLN A 279 12.83 -25.50 10.58
N VAL A 280 12.56 -24.23 10.90
CA VAL A 280 12.36 -23.77 12.28
C VAL A 280 11.09 -22.96 12.43
N ALA A 281 10.39 -23.15 13.55
CA ALA A 281 9.20 -22.40 13.90
C ALA A 281 9.10 -22.19 15.42
N LYS A 282 8.69 -20.99 15.84
CA LYS A 282 8.33 -20.72 17.24
C LYS A 282 7.02 -21.44 17.57
N ASN A 283 6.98 -22.12 18.72
CA ASN A 283 5.81 -22.82 19.22
C ASN A 283 5.26 -22.17 20.51
N PRO A 284 4.18 -21.39 20.41
CA PRO A 284 3.59 -20.71 21.56
C PRO A 284 2.65 -21.60 22.40
N ARG A 285 2.31 -22.81 21.92
CA ARG A 285 1.21 -23.64 22.48
C ARG A 285 1.66 -25.03 22.94
N GLY A 286 2.96 -25.21 23.22
CA GLY A 286 3.50 -26.45 23.77
C GLY A 286 3.06 -27.67 22.95
N ARG A 287 2.44 -28.67 23.60
CA ARG A 287 2.05 -29.91 22.91
C ARG A 287 1.03 -29.70 21.78
N ALA A 288 0.01 -28.87 22.00
CA ALA A 288 -1.00 -28.59 20.97
C ALA A 288 -0.36 -27.95 19.72
N GLY A 289 0.62 -27.05 19.93
CA GLY A 289 1.40 -26.50 18.82
C GLY A 289 2.26 -27.53 18.10
N VAL A 290 2.90 -28.45 18.82
CA VAL A 290 3.62 -29.58 18.19
C VAL A 290 2.70 -30.34 17.24
N ASP A 291 1.47 -30.65 17.66
CA ASP A 291 0.54 -31.41 16.84
C ASP A 291 0.10 -30.65 15.56
N VAL A 292 0.02 -29.32 15.61
CA VAL A 292 -0.26 -28.47 14.43
C VAL A 292 0.96 -28.39 13.51
N PHE A 293 2.12 -27.99 14.01
CA PHE A 293 3.32 -27.81 13.20
C PHE A 293 3.81 -29.14 12.59
N ASN A 294 3.68 -30.26 13.31
CA ASN A 294 4.02 -31.58 12.77
C ASN A 294 3.23 -31.94 11.49
N LYS A 295 2.02 -31.38 11.31
CA LYS A 295 1.21 -31.60 10.10
C LYS A 295 1.75 -30.87 8.88
N GLY A 296 2.37 -29.70 9.06
CA GLY A 296 2.95 -28.88 7.98
C GLY A 296 4.47 -29.05 7.79
N ALA A 297 5.16 -29.82 8.64
CA ALA A 297 6.59 -30.03 8.51
C ALA A 297 6.95 -30.86 7.27
N GLY A 298 8.05 -30.49 6.60
CA GLY A 298 8.57 -31.12 5.38
C GLY A 298 8.21 -30.41 4.07
N VAL A 299 7.21 -29.52 4.10
CA VAL A 299 6.81 -28.67 2.97
C VAL A 299 7.03 -27.20 3.30
N TYR A 300 7.30 -26.37 2.30
CA TYR A 300 7.51 -24.93 2.47
C TYR A 300 7.06 -24.15 1.23
N PRO A 301 6.64 -22.88 1.41
CA PRO A 301 6.29 -22.02 0.29
C PRO A 301 7.56 -21.52 -0.42
N THR A 302 7.50 -21.36 -1.74
CA THR A 302 8.61 -20.82 -2.57
C THR A 302 8.25 -19.53 -3.30
N GLY A 303 6.97 -19.23 -3.42
CA GLY A 303 6.42 -18.06 -4.07
C GLY A 303 4.90 -18.11 -4.06
N ALA A 304 4.26 -17.15 -4.73
CA ALA A 304 2.82 -17.16 -4.89
C ALA A 304 2.38 -16.54 -6.22
N THR A 305 1.22 -16.97 -6.67
CA THR A 305 0.43 -16.31 -7.71
C THR A 305 -0.80 -15.66 -7.08
N ILE A 306 -1.27 -14.59 -7.67
CA ILE A 306 -2.52 -13.94 -7.27
C ILE A 306 -3.50 -13.94 -8.43
N SER A 307 -4.77 -14.17 -8.10
CA SER A 307 -5.90 -14.05 -9.03
C SER A 307 -7.03 -13.31 -8.32
N GLY A 308 -7.95 -12.73 -9.09
CA GLY A 308 -9.06 -12.01 -8.50
C GLY A 308 -10.11 -11.62 -9.52
N THR A 309 -11.34 -11.53 -9.05
CA THR A 309 -12.49 -11.19 -9.90
C THR A 309 -13.42 -10.25 -9.18
N VAL A 310 -14.13 -9.43 -9.96
CA VAL A 310 -15.21 -8.58 -9.47
C VAL A 310 -16.50 -8.94 -10.18
N SER A 311 -17.58 -9.10 -9.40
CA SER A 311 -18.93 -9.33 -9.89
C SER A 311 -19.90 -8.47 -9.09
N GLY A 312 -20.39 -7.39 -9.70
CA GLY A 312 -21.23 -6.42 -9.01
C GLY A 312 -20.48 -5.77 -7.85
N ARG A 313 -21.04 -5.84 -6.63
CA ARG A 313 -20.43 -5.30 -5.42
C ARG A 313 -19.51 -6.26 -4.68
N THR A 314 -19.33 -7.49 -5.18
CA THR A 314 -18.48 -8.49 -4.54
C THR A 314 -17.19 -8.65 -5.33
N GLY A 315 -16.07 -8.58 -4.63
CA GLY A 315 -14.76 -8.94 -5.15
C GLY A 315 -14.21 -10.16 -4.44
N THR A 316 -13.45 -10.97 -5.14
CA THR A 316 -12.72 -12.11 -4.57
C THR A 316 -11.30 -12.05 -5.06
N TYR A 317 -10.33 -12.32 -4.17
CA TYR A 317 -8.93 -12.50 -4.56
C TYR A 317 -8.32 -13.67 -3.82
N THR A 318 -7.44 -14.40 -4.52
CA THR A 318 -6.81 -15.61 -4.02
C THR A 318 -5.30 -15.48 -4.17
N ILE A 319 -4.57 -15.61 -3.05
CA ILE A 319 -3.12 -15.79 -3.05
C ILE A 319 -2.86 -17.29 -2.92
N ALA A 320 -2.31 -17.90 -3.97
CA ALA A 320 -2.01 -19.34 -4.03
C ALA A 320 -0.50 -19.56 -4.05
N TRP A 321 0.01 -20.41 -3.17
CA TRP A 321 1.44 -20.61 -2.99
C TRP A 321 2.00 -21.76 -3.82
N ASN A 322 3.19 -21.54 -4.35
CA ASN A 322 4.04 -22.60 -4.87
C ASN A 322 4.73 -23.32 -3.71
N LYS A 323 4.95 -24.64 -3.86
CA LYS A 323 5.50 -25.49 -2.79
C LYS A 323 6.84 -26.11 -3.20
N GLY A 324 7.70 -26.29 -2.21
CA GLY A 324 8.87 -27.17 -2.27
C GLY A 324 8.87 -28.17 -1.13
N GLY A 325 9.67 -29.23 -1.24
CA GLY A 325 9.72 -30.32 -0.27
C GLY A 325 8.70 -31.41 -0.57
N ILE A 326 8.01 -31.90 0.46
CA ILE A 326 7.03 -32.99 0.34
C ILE A 326 5.66 -32.42 -0.10
N ASN A 327 5.43 -32.35 -1.41
CA ASN A 327 4.30 -31.62 -2.00
C ASN A 327 2.90 -32.16 -1.66
N ASP A 328 2.78 -33.41 -1.20
CA ASP A 328 1.50 -34.00 -0.75
C ASP A 328 1.01 -33.42 0.59
N ILE A 329 1.87 -32.66 1.28
CA ILE A 329 1.54 -32.00 2.53
C ILE A 329 1.00 -30.59 2.23
N GLY A 330 -0.09 -30.21 2.90
CA GLY A 330 -0.60 -28.84 2.87
C GLY A 330 0.29 -27.87 3.63
N LEU A 331 0.39 -26.63 3.17
CA LEU A 331 1.15 -25.58 3.82
C LEU A 331 0.48 -25.12 5.12
N LEU A 332 1.32 -24.75 6.09
CA LEU A 332 0.92 -23.92 7.22
C LEU A 332 1.38 -22.49 6.94
N MET A 333 0.44 -21.56 6.77
CA MET A 333 0.71 -20.16 6.45
C MET A 333 0.08 -19.25 7.51
N PHE A 334 0.76 -18.19 7.92
CA PHE A 334 0.28 -17.16 8.82
C PHE A 334 -0.48 -16.08 8.05
N ALA A 335 -1.73 -15.87 8.46
CA ALA A 335 -2.62 -14.84 7.96
C ALA A 335 -2.63 -13.63 8.90
N LEU A 336 -2.54 -12.42 8.35
CA LEU A 336 -2.70 -11.19 9.11
C LEU A 336 -4.18 -10.96 9.49
N PRO A 337 -4.48 -10.14 10.52
CA PRO A 337 -5.86 -9.90 10.97
C PRO A 337 -6.85 -9.43 9.92
N HIS A 338 -6.42 -8.72 8.87
CA HIS A 338 -7.33 -8.31 7.80
C HIS A 338 -7.68 -9.47 6.86
N HIS A 339 -6.76 -10.41 6.59
CA HIS A 339 -7.04 -11.65 5.85
C HIS A 339 -8.08 -12.50 6.57
N VAL A 340 -7.88 -12.76 7.87
CA VAL A 340 -8.79 -13.60 8.67
C VAL A 340 -10.22 -13.04 8.65
N ARG A 341 -10.36 -11.71 8.62
CA ARG A 341 -11.64 -11.01 8.56
C ARG A 341 -12.30 -11.00 7.18
N SER A 342 -11.59 -11.38 6.12
CA SER A 342 -12.12 -11.45 4.74
C SER A 342 -12.10 -12.85 4.15
N PHE A 343 -11.66 -13.89 4.87
CA PHE A 343 -11.66 -15.25 4.34
C PHE A 343 -13.03 -15.71 3.86
N ASP A 344 -13.03 -16.43 2.75
CA ASP A 344 -14.17 -17.24 2.34
C ASP A 344 -14.43 -18.40 3.32
N GLU A 345 -15.58 -19.05 3.17
CA GLU A 345 -16.00 -20.13 4.06
C GLU A 345 -15.07 -21.36 4.01
N GLN A 346 -14.35 -21.58 2.91
CA GLN A 346 -13.40 -22.69 2.80
C GLN A 346 -12.10 -22.38 3.55
N THR A 347 -11.50 -21.21 3.33
CA THR A 347 -10.26 -20.79 3.98
C THR A 347 -10.46 -20.66 5.49
N LYS A 348 -11.62 -20.17 5.94
CA LYS A 348 -11.96 -20.05 7.36
C LYS A 348 -11.96 -21.38 8.12
N LYS A 349 -12.31 -22.50 7.47
CA LYS A 349 -12.27 -23.85 8.07
C LYS A 349 -10.86 -24.37 8.30
N ALA A 350 -9.86 -23.80 7.63
CA ALA A 350 -8.45 -24.17 7.76
C ALA A 350 -7.72 -23.42 8.87
N VAL A 351 -8.38 -22.45 9.52
CA VAL A 351 -7.80 -21.65 10.62
C VAL A 351 -7.49 -22.56 11.82
N THR A 352 -6.32 -22.36 12.42
CA THR A 352 -5.88 -23.08 13.63
C THR A 352 -5.88 -22.17 14.85
N GLU A 353 -5.66 -22.73 16.03
CA GLU A 353 -5.51 -21.98 17.29
C GLU A 353 -4.11 -21.34 17.48
N ILE A 354 -3.19 -21.50 16.52
CA ILE A 354 -1.83 -20.98 16.64
C ILE A 354 -1.80 -19.53 16.18
N THR A 355 -1.43 -18.63 17.10
CA THR A 355 -1.20 -17.21 16.79
C THR A 355 0.20 -16.78 17.22
N LEU A 356 0.81 -15.90 16.44
CA LEU A 356 2.09 -15.29 16.71
C LEU A 356 1.99 -13.78 16.48
N ALA A 357 2.69 -12.98 17.28
CA ALA A 357 2.69 -11.54 17.09
C ALA A 357 3.45 -11.22 15.79
N SER A 358 2.81 -10.48 14.89
CA SER A 358 3.58 -9.67 13.94
C SER A 358 4.11 -8.44 14.66
N THR A 359 5.16 -7.84 14.12
CA THR A 359 5.82 -6.67 14.69
C THR A 359 4.91 -5.43 14.66
N THR A 360 4.10 -5.23 13.60
CA THR A 360 3.24 -4.03 13.45
C THR A 360 1.85 -4.27 12.87
N LYS A 361 1.45 -5.53 12.63
CA LYS A 361 0.17 -5.92 11.99
C LYS A 361 -0.74 -6.73 12.91
N GLY A 362 -0.49 -6.68 14.21
CA GLY A 362 -1.24 -7.42 15.21
C GLY A 362 -0.91 -8.92 15.29
N MET A 363 -1.86 -9.76 15.74
CA MET A 363 -1.65 -11.20 15.87
C MET A 363 -1.88 -11.90 14.53
N ALA A 364 -0.83 -12.51 13.96
CA ALA A 364 -0.95 -13.37 12.80
C ALA A 364 -1.45 -14.76 13.23
N THR A 365 -2.35 -15.35 12.45
CA THR A 365 -3.00 -16.64 12.77
C THR A 365 -2.57 -17.70 11.77
N ALA A 366 -2.13 -18.87 12.23
CA ALA A 366 -1.72 -19.96 11.35
C ALA A 366 -2.95 -20.66 10.75
N VAL A 367 -2.89 -20.92 9.45
CA VAL A 367 -3.95 -21.49 8.62
C VAL A 367 -3.34 -22.61 7.78
N PHE A 368 -4.00 -23.77 7.75
CA PHE A 368 -3.53 -24.93 6.98
C PHE A 368 -4.10 -24.91 5.55
N ALA A 369 -3.50 -24.12 4.67
CA ALA A 369 -4.00 -23.93 3.31
C ALA A 369 -2.87 -23.64 2.30
N ASP A 370 -3.02 -24.20 1.09
CA ASP A 370 -2.14 -23.92 -0.06
C ASP A 370 -2.57 -22.64 -0.82
N ALA A 371 -3.70 -22.06 -0.45
CA ALA A 371 -4.15 -20.76 -0.92
C ALA A 371 -5.04 -20.09 0.13
N PHE A 372 -4.99 -18.76 0.22
CA PHE A 372 -6.03 -17.98 0.90
C PHE A 372 -6.93 -17.33 -0.12
N THR A 373 -8.24 -17.55 0.01
CA THR A 373 -9.26 -16.82 -0.73
C THR A 373 -9.94 -15.83 0.19
N MET A 374 -9.94 -14.57 -0.21
CA MET A 374 -10.54 -13.45 0.49
C MET A 374 -11.69 -12.87 -0.33
N VAL A 375 -12.72 -12.39 0.37
CA VAL A 375 -13.94 -11.82 -0.19
C VAL A 375 -14.16 -10.41 0.36
N GLU A 376 -14.43 -9.48 -0.54
CA GLU A 376 -14.85 -8.11 -0.24
C GLU A 376 -16.28 -7.91 -0.76
N ASP A 377 -17.27 -7.95 0.13
CA ASP A 377 -18.71 -7.96 -0.23
C ASP A 377 -19.32 -6.57 -0.47
N ASP A 378 -18.56 -5.50 -0.24
CA ASP A 378 -19.07 -4.13 -0.31
C ASP A 378 -18.11 -3.21 -1.09
N LEU A 379 -17.85 -3.57 -2.35
CA LEU A 379 -17.06 -2.76 -3.25
C LEU A 379 -17.78 -1.44 -3.60
N PRO A 380 -17.08 -0.29 -3.62
CA PRO A 380 -17.64 1.03 -3.90
C PRO A 380 -17.86 1.25 -5.41
N THR A 381 -18.62 0.38 -6.04
CA THR A 381 -18.86 0.38 -7.50
C THR A 381 -19.70 1.58 -7.97
N ASP A 382 -20.50 2.16 -7.09
CA ASP A 382 -21.31 3.37 -7.33
C ASP A 382 -20.54 4.67 -7.09
N MET A 383 -19.30 4.60 -6.59
CA MET A 383 -18.45 5.76 -6.39
C MET A 383 -17.86 6.26 -7.72
N GLY A 384 -17.98 7.57 -7.95
CA GLY A 384 -17.37 8.30 -9.08
C GLY A 384 -16.68 9.57 -8.60
N PHE A 385 -16.62 10.58 -9.47
CA PHE A 385 -15.97 11.87 -9.14
C PHE A 385 -16.75 12.74 -8.14
N ASP A 386 -18.06 12.58 -8.06
CA ASP A 386 -18.90 13.28 -7.08
C ASP A 386 -18.55 12.89 -5.65
N PRO A 387 -18.72 13.81 -4.67
CA PRO A 387 -18.74 13.45 -3.27
C PRO A 387 -19.55 12.18 -3.03
N TRP A 388 -19.03 11.31 -2.17
CA TRP A 388 -19.62 10.00 -1.93
C TRP A 388 -19.55 9.67 -0.45
N SER A 389 -20.54 8.97 0.07
CA SER A 389 -20.47 8.36 1.40
C SER A 389 -21.34 7.11 1.45
N PRO A 390 -21.09 6.18 2.40
CA PRO A 390 -22.00 5.05 2.61
C PRO A 390 -23.44 5.48 2.96
N ARG A 391 -23.63 6.72 3.46
CA ARG A 391 -24.95 7.27 3.83
C ARG A 391 -25.77 7.71 2.63
N TYR A 392 -25.13 8.32 1.63
CA TYR A 392 -25.82 8.98 0.53
C TYR A 392 -25.55 8.34 -0.83
N GLY A 393 -24.62 7.39 -0.92
CA GLY A 393 -24.01 7.03 -2.19
C GLY A 393 -23.32 8.24 -2.81
N SER A 394 -23.35 8.34 -4.14
CA SER A 394 -22.89 9.53 -4.86
C SER A 394 -23.86 10.70 -4.68
N VAL A 395 -23.34 11.89 -4.37
CA VAL A 395 -24.10 13.09 -4.03
C VAL A 395 -23.37 14.35 -4.50
N GLY A 396 -24.11 15.37 -4.96
CA GLY A 396 -23.56 16.69 -5.29
C GLY A 396 -23.97 17.17 -6.67
N SER A 397 -23.71 16.38 -7.72
CA SER A 397 -24.15 16.73 -9.08
C SER A 397 -25.66 16.51 -9.26
N ARG A 398 -26.23 17.12 -10.31
CA ARG A 398 -27.67 17.03 -10.60
C ARG A 398 -28.17 15.60 -10.76
N ASP A 399 -27.36 14.73 -11.36
CA ASP A 399 -27.75 13.35 -11.69
C ASP A 399 -27.31 12.35 -10.60
N ALA A 400 -26.72 12.83 -9.50
CA ALA A 400 -26.29 12.00 -8.38
C ALA A 400 -27.50 11.49 -7.57
N PRO A 401 -27.57 10.19 -7.24
CA PRO A 401 -28.72 9.59 -6.56
C PRO A 401 -28.95 10.13 -5.14
N GLY A 402 -27.89 10.57 -4.46
CA GLY A 402 -27.95 11.16 -3.12
C GLY A 402 -28.44 12.61 -3.08
N GLY A 403 -28.70 13.24 -4.23
CA GLY A 403 -29.18 14.61 -4.37
C GLY A 403 -28.10 15.61 -4.77
N THR A 404 -28.51 16.87 -4.96
CA THR A 404 -27.64 18.00 -5.36
C THR A 404 -27.41 18.96 -4.20
N VAL A 405 -26.37 19.79 -4.30
CA VAL A 405 -26.16 20.92 -3.38
C VAL A 405 -27.18 22.04 -3.62
N SER A 406 -27.45 22.84 -2.58
CA SER A 406 -28.36 24.00 -2.65
C SER A 406 -27.87 25.07 -3.62
N GLU A 407 -28.78 25.94 -4.08
CA GLU A 407 -28.40 27.09 -4.94
C GLU A 407 -27.42 28.05 -4.26
N GLU A 408 -27.54 28.24 -2.94
CA GLU A 408 -26.56 29.03 -2.17
C GLU A 408 -25.16 28.39 -2.24
N ALA A 409 -25.08 27.07 -2.11
CA ALA A 409 -23.83 26.34 -2.21
C ALA A 409 -23.27 26.38 -3.63
N LYS A 410 -24.10 26.21 -4.68
CA LYS A 410 -23.66 26.36 -6.08
C LYS A 410 -23.03 27.73 -6.31
N LEU A 411 -23.66 28.81 -5.84
CA LEU A 411 -23.12 30.17 -5.95
C LEU A 411 -21.79 30.33 -5.18
N ALA A 412 -21.66 29.74 -3.99
CA ALA A 412 -20.41 29.77 -3.23
C ALA A 412 -19.27 29.03 -3.94
N ILE A 413 -19.55 27.84 -4.49
CA ILE A 413 -18.61 27.04 -5.27
C ILE A 413 -18.14 27.84 -6.50
N VAL A 414 -19.07 28.42 -7.26
CA VAL A 414 -18.76 29.23 -8.45
C VAL A 414 -17.88 30.43 -8.10
N ARG A 415 -18.18 31.15 -7.01
CA ARG A 415 -17.36 32.29 -6.56
C ARG A 415 -15.93 31.87 -6.23
N ALA A 416 -15.76 30.78 -5.49
CA ALA A 416 -14.43 30.26 -5.16
C ALA A 416 -13.69 29.79 -6.41
N ALA A 417 -14.34 28.97 -7.25
CA ALA A 417 -13.74 28.41 -8.45
C ALA A 417 -13.31 29.49 -9.46
N LYS A 418 -14.09 30.56 -9.63
CA LYS A 418 -13.71 31.69 -10.50
C LYS A 418 -12.40 32.33 -10.08
N LEU A 419 -12.15 32.47 -8.77
CA LEU A 419 -10.90 33.03 -8.26
C LEU A 419 -9.75 32.04 -8.40
N GLU A 420 -9.96 30.77 -8.03
CA GLU A 420 -8.93 29.72 -8.13
C GLU A 420 -8.48 29.49 -9.58
N LEU A 421 -9.44 29.36 -10.51
CA LEU A 421 -9.19 29.06 -11.92
C LEU A 421 -8.72 30.29 -12.73
N ALA A 422 -8.84 31.50 -12.17
CA ALA A 422 -8.25 32.70 -12.76
C ALA A 422 -6.73 32.76 -12.56
N ALA A 423 -6.18 32.01 -11.60
CA ALA A 423 -4.75 31.96 -11.33
C ALA A 423 -3.93 31.50 -12.56
N ASP A 424 -2.63 31.73 -12.48
CA ASP A 424 -1.68 31.24 -13.48
C ASP A 424 -1.37 29.75 -13.26
N ILE A 425 -2.34 28.90 -13.63
CA ILE A 425 -2.24 27.43 -13.53
C ILE A 425 -0.96 26.93 -14.22
N THR A 426 -0.58 27.53 -15.35
CA THR A 426 0.59 27.13 -16.14
C THR A 426 1.89 27.29 -15.35
N SER A 427 2.02 28.38 -14.59
CA SER A 427 3.17 28.65 -13.72
C SER A 427 3.10 27.86 -12.41
N LEU A 428 1.93 27.82 -11.77
CA LEU A 428 1.71 27.18 -10.46
C LEU A 428 1.84 25.64 -10.49
N THR A 429 1.79 25.04 -11.67
CA THR A 429 2.03 23.60 -11.89
C THR A 429 3.42 23.31 -12.46
N ASN A 430 4.23 24.33 -12.77
CA ASN A 430 5.56 24.15 -13.35
C ASN A 430 6.64 24.06 -12.27
N LEU A 431 6.62 22.98 -11.48
CA LEU A 431 7.48 22.82 -10.30
C LEU A 431 8.52 21.72 -10.52
N THR A 432 9.58 21.74 -9.71
CA THR A 432 10.64 20.73 -9.73
C THR A 432 10.26 19.45 -8.98
N SER A 433 9.34 19.53 -8.02
CA SER A 433 8.85 18.37 -7.27
C SER A 433 7.66 17.72 -7.96
N LYS A 434 7.71 16.40 -8.19
CA LYS A 434 6.58 15.64 -8.70
C LYS A 434 5.41 15.68 -7.75
N TYR A 435 5.66 15.63 -6.44
CA TYR A 435 4.64 15.70 -5.40
C TYR A 435 3.84 17.01 -5.45
N TYR A 436 4.52 18.15 -5.28
CA TYR A 436 3.83 19.45 -5.20
C TYR A 436 3.16 19.83 -6.53
N ALA A 437 3.77 19.52 -7.67
CA ALA A 437 3.11 19.72 -8.97
C ALA A 437 1.86 18.86 -9.12
N GLY A 438 1.91 17.59 -8.69
CA GLY A 438 0.76 16.69 -8.68
C GLY A 438 -0.40 17.24 -7.83
N ILE A 439 -0.11 17.68 -6.61
CA ILE A 439 -1.09 18.34 -5.74
C ILE A 439 -1.72 19.55 -6.46
N ALA A 440 -0.91 20.43 -7.06
CA ALA A 440 -1.39 21.61 -7.77
C ALA A 440 -2.31 21.23 -8.94
N PHE A 441 -1.93 20.24 -9.77
CA PHE A 441 -2.78 19.73 -10.84
C PHE A 441 -4.13 19.22 -10.31
N SER A 442 -4.10 18.38 -9.27
CA SER A 442 -5.32 17.81 -8.69
C SER A 442 -6.23 18.87 -8.06
N LYS A 443 -5.66 19.94 -7.50
CA LYS A 443 -6.40 21.08 -6.94
C LYS A 443 -7.24 21.74 -8.02
N TYR A 444 -6.64 22.08 -9.17
CA TYR A 444 -7.35 22.72 -10.27
C TYR A 444 -8.35 21.78 -10.97
N ALA A 445 -8.01 20.49 -11.08
CA ALA A 445 -8.93 19.47 -11.59
C ALA A 445 -10.20 19.37 -10.73
N ARG A 446 -10.06 19.32 -9.40
CA ARG A 446 -11.19 19.28 -8.46
C ARG A 446 -12.02 20.57 -8.48
N ALA A 447 -11.37 21.74 -8.60
CA ALA A 447 -12.06 23.02 -8.74
C ALA A 447 -12.89 23.08 -10.04
N LEU A 448 -12.34 22.60 -11.16
CA LEU A 448 -13.06 22.47 -12.44
C LEU A 448 -14.26 21.55 -12.31
N TYR A 449 -14.08 20.36 -11.72
CA TYR A 449 -15.17 19.42 -11.51
C TYR A 449 -16.27 20.00 -10.62
N ALA A 450 -15.92 20.64 -9.51
CA ALA A 450 -16.88 21.28 -8.61
C ALA A 450 -17.70 22.37 -9.33
N MET A 451 -17.05 23.21 -10.14
CA MET A 451 -17.74 24.25 -10.89
C MET A 451 -18.60 23.70 -12.02
N ASN A 452 -18.08 22.73 -12.79
CA ASN A 452 -18.72 22.23 -14.00
C ASN A 452 -19.85 21.24 -13.70
N ASN A 453 -19.61 20.26 -12.83
CA ASN A 453 -20.48 19.11 -12.62
C ASN A 453 -21.40 19.27 -11.40
N ILE A 454 -20.94 19.94 -10.34
CA ILE A 454 -21.72 20.12 -9.10
C ILE A 454 -22.49 21.45 -9.13
N ALA A 455 -21.82 22.54 -9.48
CA ALA A 455 -22.44 23.86 -9.54
C ALA A 455 -23.06 24.20 -10.90
N GLU A 456 -22.87 23.36 -11.91
CA GLU A 456 -23.46 23.48 -13.26
C GLU A 456 -23.10 24.79 -14.01
N ASP A 457 -21.99 25.47 -13.67
CA ASP A 457 -21.49 26.65 -14.41
C ASP A 457 -20.40 26.25 -15.41
N THR A 458 -20.81 26.05 -16.66
CA THR A 458 -19.90 25.69 -17.77
C THR A 458 -19.26 26.90 -18.46
N THR A 459 -19.66 28.13 -18.11
CA THR A 459 -19.29 29.33 -18.87
C THR A 459 -17.80 29.65 -18.73
N HIS A 460 -17.23 29.33 -17.56
CA HIS A 460 -15.84 29.65 -17.23
C HIS A 460 -14.92 28.43 -17.20
N THR A 461 -15.46 27.22 -17.31
CA THR A 461 -14.69 25.97 -17.20
C THR A 461 -13.89 25.69 -18.46
N ALA A 462 -14.42 25.97 -19.66
CA ALA A 462 -13.74 25.66 -20.92
C ALA A 462 -12.38 26.36 -21.08
N ARG A 463 -12.23 27.61 -20.64
CA ARG A 463 -10.95 28.34 -20.72
C ARG A 463 -9.94 27.80 -19.71
N ALA A 464 -10.39 27.53 -18.50
CA ALA A 464 -9.54 26.99 -17.43
C ALA A 464 -9.12 25.54 -17.72
N LEU A 465 -10.00 24.72 -18.28
CA LEU A 465 -9.68 23.37 -18.76
C LEU A 465 -8.58 23.42 -19.82
N ARG A 466 -8.67 24.29 -20.83
CA ARG A 466 -7.59 24.46 -21.82
C ARG A 466 -6.26 24.88 -21.21
N LYS A 467 -6.26 25.73 -20.17
CA LYS A 467 -5.04 26.07 -19.43
C LYS A 467 -4.47 24.86 -18.70
N LEU A 468 -5.33 24.08 -18.03
CA LEU A 468 -4.93 22.87 -17.32
C LEU A 468 -4.36 21.83 -18.29
N GLU A 469 -5.04 21.58 -19.42
CA GLU A 469 -4.55 20.69 -20.49
C GLU A 469 -3.19 21.15 -21.02
N ALA A 470 -3.03 22.43 -21.36
CA ALA A 470 -1.75 22.94 -21.85
C ALA A 470 -0.61 22.79 -20.81
N ALA A 471 -0.92 23.00 -19.53
CA ALA A 471 0.03 22.78 -18.44
C ALA A 471 0.37 21.30 -18.26
N PHE A 472 -0.62 20.42 -18.39
CA PHE A 472 -0.46 18.96 -18.28
C PHE A 472 0.28 18.38 -19.48
N ASP A 473 0.03 18.88 -20.69
CA ASP A 473 0.72 18.51 -21.92
C ASP A 473 2.23 18.76 -21.82
N ARG A 474 2.69 19.71 -20.98
CA ARG A 474 4.13 19.87 -20.67
C ARG A 474 4.72 18.58 -20.09
N TYR A 475 4.02 17.94 -19.16
CA TYR A 475 4.45 16.71 -18.49
C TYR A 475 4.31 15.49 -19.40
N VAL A 476 3.22 15.42 -20.18
CA VAL A 476 3.05 14.40 -21.23
C VAL A 476 4.21 14.43 -22.23
N ASN A 477 4.69 15.63 -22.56
CA ASN A 477 5.84 15.83 -23.45
C ASN A 477 7.20 15.79 -22.73
N ASN A 478 7.22 15.44 -21.44
CA ASN A 478 8.43 15.32 -20.61
C ASN A 478 9.30 16.61 -20.60
N ALA A 479 8.65 17.78 -20.62
CA ALA A 479 9.26 19.11 -20.72
C ALA A 479 9.15 19.93 -19.41
N GLU A 480 8.82 19.28 -18.31
CA GLU A 480 8.84 19.84 -16.96
C GLU A 480 10.27 20.02 -16.41
N PRO A 481 10.50 20.84 -15.36
CA PRO A 481 11.84 21.18 -14.89
C PRO A 481 12.71 19.99 -14.48
N ASN A 482 12.11 19.00 -13.81
CA ASN A 482 12.72 17.72 -13.53
C ASN A 482 12.00 16.63 -14.32
N PRO A 483 12.39 16.35 -15.59
CA PRO A 483 11.72 15.36 -16.42
C PRO A 483 11.79 13.94 -15.84
N LEU A 484 10.93 13.05 -16.33
CA LEU A 484 11.03 11.62 -16.03
C LEU A 484 12.09 10.94 -16.91
N TYR A 485 12.77 9.97 -16.31
CA TYR A 485 13.56 8.97 -17.01
C TYR A 485 12.96 7.59 -16.78
N TYR A 486 13.12 6.71 -17.76
CA TYR A 486 12.94 5.29 -17.52
C TYR A 486 14.28 4.68 -17.09
N ASP A 487 14.34 4.29 -15.82
CA ASP A 487 15.46 3.59 -15.23
C ASP A 487 15.43 2.10 -15.66
N THR A 488 16.48 1.70 -16.37
CA THR A 488 16.64 0.34 -16.89
C THR A 488 17.24 -0.63 -15.88
N VAL A 489 17.75 -0.15 -14.73
CA VAL A 489 18.27 -0.95 -13.62
C VAL A 489 17.13 -1.58 -12.84
N TRP A 490 16.21 -0.77 -12.31
CA TRP A 490 15.06 -1.25 -11.54
C TRP A 490 13.75 -1.34 -12.34
N LYS A 491 13.79 -0.93 -13.63
CA LYS A 491 12.68 -1.00 -14.59
C LYS A 491 11.47 -0.18 -14.13
N GLY A 492 11.60 1.14 -14.16
CA GLY A 492 10.57 2.06 -13.70
C GLY A 492 10.77 3.52 -14.11
N LEU A 493 9.77 4.35 -13.86
CA LEU A 493 9.82 5.79 -14.14
C LEU A 493 10.28 6.55 -12.92
N VAL A 494 11.30 7.38 -13.05
CA VAL A 494 11.91 8.13 -11.94
C VAL A 494 12.14 9.58 -12.32
N SER A 495 12.00 10.48 -11.35
CA SER A 495 12.40 11.89 -11.50
C SER A 495 13.88 12.02 -11.85
N SER A 496 14.22 13.01 -12.68
CA SER A 496 15.62 13.35 -12.97
C SER A 496 16.37 13.98 -11.80
N GLY A 497 15.66 14.38 -10.74
CA GLY A 497 16.14 15.32 -9.72
C GLY A 497 17.40 14.90 -8.96
N SER A 498 17.65 13.59 -8.79
CA SER A 498 18.85 13.10 -8.09
C SER A 498 19.99 12.69 -9.04
N TYR A 499 19.78 12.69 -10.36
CA TYR A 499 20.85 12.36 -11.30
C TYR A 499 21.88 13.49 -11.36
N GLY A 500 23.16 13.12 -11.23
CA GLY A 500 24.29 14.06 -11.24
C GLY A 500 24.68 14.62 -9.87
N ASN A 501 23.81 14.57 -8.86
CA ASN A 501 24.12 15.01 -7.49
C ASN A 501 24.10 13.85 -6.47
N GLY A 502 23.37 12.75 -6.74
CA GLY A 502 23.23 11.61 -5.83
C GLY A 502 22.45 11.90 -4.54
N ASP A 503 21.72 13.02 -4.48
CA ASP A 503 20.95 13.41 -3.31
C ASP A 503 19.61 12.66 -3.28
N SER A 504 19.50 11.70 -2.35
CA SER A 504 18.31 10.88 -2.15
C SER A 504 17.15 11.59 -1.47
N SER A 505 17.32 12.83 -1.01
CA SER A 505 16.24 13.63 -0.42
C SER A 505 15.46 14.44 -1.46
N VAL A 506 16.02 14.64 -2.66
CA VAL A 506 15.36 15.41 -3.73
C VAL A 506 14.04 14.75 -4.10
N ASP A 507 12.98 15.57 -4.13
CA ASP A 507 11.63 15.14 -4.45
C ASP A 507 11.19 13.93 -3.62
N PHE A 508 11.46 13.99 -2.31
CA PHE A 508 11.11 12.97 -1.31
C PHE A 508 11.71 11.59 -1.61
N GLY A 509 12.78 11.54 -2.40
CA GLY A 509 13.42 10.30 -2.82
C GLY A 509 12.73 9.61 -4.00
N ASN A 510 11.97 10.35 -4.81
CA ASN A 510 11.33 9.80 -6.01
C ASN A 510 12.32 9.08 -6.92
N THR A 511 13.54 9.62 -7.11
CA THR A 511 14.56 8.93 -7.91
C THR A 511 14.88 7.53 -7.36
N TYR A 512 14.72 7.30 -6.06
CA TYR A 512 15.01 6.05 -5.37
C TYR A 512 13.75 5.20 -5.12
N TYR A 513 12.69 5.41 -5.91
CA TYR A 513 11.41 4.69 -5.82
C TYR A 513 10.60 4.93 -4.55
N ASN A 514 10.86 6.04 -3.84
CA ASN A 514 9.96 6.47 -2.78
C ASN A 514 8.70 7.11 -3.38
N ASP A 515 7.55 6.77 -2.81
CA ASP A 515 6.32 7.57 -2.89
C ASP A 515 5.72 7.72 -4.30
N HIS A 516 6.07 6.82 -5.23
CA HIS A 516 5.56 6.87 -6.61
C HIS A 516 4.02 6.82 -6.67
N ASN A 517 3.39 5.98 -5.83
CA ASN A 517 1.93 5.91 -5.74
C ASN A 517 1.33 7.24 -5.24
N PHE A 518 1.95 7.89 -4.25
CA PHE A 518 1.52 9.19 -3.74
C PHE A 518 1.67 10.28 -4.81
N HIS A 519 2.84 10.37 -5.44
CA HIS A 519 3.15 11.42 -6.41
C HIS A 519 2.34 11.25 -7.69
N TYR A 520 2.44 10.07 -8.32
CA TYR A 520 1.88 9.81 -9.65
C TYR A 520 0.35 9.65 -9.59
N GLY A 521 -0.21 9.24 -8.45
CA GLY A 521 -1.65 9.17 -8.22
C GLY A 521 -2.37 10.49 -8.50
N TYR A 522 -1.77 11.63 -8.16
CA TYR A 522 -2.35 12.95 -8.45
C TYR A 522 -2.43 13.28 -9.95
N TYR A 523 -1.44 12.85 -10.74
CA TYR A 523 -1.44 13.04 -12.19
C TYR A 523 -2.46 12.13 -12.86
N VAL A 524 -2.51 10.86 -12.44
CA VAL A 524 -3.51 9.88 -12.93
C VAL A 524 -4.93 10.38 -12.64
N TYR A 525 -5.19 10.89 -11.42
CA TYR A 525 -6.48 11.48 -11.08
C TYR A 525 -6.79 12.73 -11.92
N THR A 526 -5.81 13.63 -12.09
CA THR A 526 -5.98 14.83 -12.92
C THR A 526 -6.33 14.46 -14.36
N ALA A 527 -5.63 13.49 -14.95
CA ALA A 527 -5.92 13.00 -16.29
C ALA A 527 -7.32 12.38 -16.40
N ALA A 528 -7.77 11.65 -15.37
CA ALA A 528 -9.13 11.12 -15.32
C ALA A 528 -10.19 12.23 -15.35
N VAL A 529 -9.97 13.34 -14.63
CA VAL A 529 -10.84 14.51 -14.67
C VAL A 529 -10.79 15.21 -16.03
N ILE A 530 -9.59 15.38 -16.63
CA ILE A 530 -9.44 15.95 -17.98
C ILE A 530 -10.23 15.10 -18.98
N ALA A 531 -10.03 13.78 -19.00
CA ALA A 531 -10.73 12.87 -19.91
C ALA A 531 -12.25 12.84 -19.68
N HIS A 532 -12.72 13.04 -18.44
CA HIS A 532 -14.15 13.18 -18.14
C HIS A 532 -14.74 14.48 -18.71
N LEU A 533 -14.01 15.59 -18.64
CA LEU A 533 -14.46 16.91 -19.11
C LEU A 533 -14.24 17.13 -20.61
N ASP A 534 -13.17 16.55 -21.17
CA ASP A 534 -12.85 16.49 -22.60
C ASP A 534 -12.44 15.06 -23.01
N PRO A 535 -13.41 14.21 -23.39
CA PRO A 535 -13.12 12.85 -23.86
C PRO A 535 -12.22 12.79 -25.09
N ALA A 536 -12.14 13.87 -25.90
CA ALA A 536 -11.27 13.91 -27.06
C ALA A 536 -9.78 13.89 -26.68
N TRP A 537 -9.42 14.32 -25.46
CA TRP A 537 -8.04 14.30 -24.96
C TRP A 537 -7.43 12.88 -25.00
N LEU A 538 -8.22 11.83 -24.79
CA LEU A 538 -7.77 10.43 -24.82
C LEU A 538 -7.18 10.00 -26.18
N THR A 539 -7.63 10.62 -27.27
CA THR A 539 -7.22 10.25 -28.64
C THR A 539 -6.38 11.34 -29.33
N ARG A 540 -6.29 12.53 -28.71
CA ARG A 540 -5.49 13.65 -29.17
C ARG A 540 -4.02 13.23 -29.30
N ASN A 541 -3.32 13.75 -30.31
CA ASN A 541 -1.90 13.47 -30.57
C ASN A 541 -1.60 11.95 -30.58
N SER A 542 -2.45 11.17 -31.25
CA SER A 542 -2.33 9.71 -31.32
C SER A 542 -2.34 9.01 -29.95
N GLY A 543 -3.05 9.58 -28.98
CA GLY A 543 -3.19 9.01 -27.63
C GLY A 543 -1.98 9.22 -26.71
N ALA A 544 -1.08 10.16 -27.01
CA ALA A 544 0.12 10.43 -26.19
C ALA A 544 -0.19 10.63 -24.70
N GLY A 545 -1.24 11.39 -24.38
CA GLY A 545 -1.67 11.61 -23.00
C GLY A 545 -2.11 10.31 -22.31
N ARG A 546 -2.94 9.50 -22.97
CA ARG A 546 -3.36 8.18 -22.46
C ARG A 546 -2.16 7.28 -22.21
N MET A 547 -1.26 7.14 -23.18
CA MET A 547 -0.08 6.28 -23.06
C MET A 547 0.85 6.71 -21.93
N TRP A 548 1.03 8.03 -21.74
CA TRP A 548 1.82 8.57 -20.63
C TRP A 548 1.20 8.20 -19.26
N VAL A 549 -0.12 8.35 -19.12
CA VAL A 549 -0.83 7.98 -17.87
C VAL A 549 -0.79 6.47 -17.63
N ASP A 550 -0.99 5.65 -18.68
CA ASP A 550 -0.90 4.19 -18.58
C ASP A 550 0.51 3.76 -18.13
N ASN A 551 1.57 4.42 -18.61
CA ASN A 551 2.95 4.16 -18.13
C ASN A 551 3.14 4.54 -16.65
N LEU A 552 2.53 5.63 -16.17
CA LEU A 552 2.55 5.95 -14.73
C LEU A 552 1.83 4.90 -13.89
N VAL A 553 0.67 4.42 -14.34
CA VAL A 553 -0.07 3.34 -13.64
C VAL A 553 0.75 2.05 -13.64
N ARG A 554 1.35 1.68 -14.77
CA ARG A 554 2.23 0.52 -14.88
C ARG A 554 3.43 0.62 -13.93
N ASP A 555 4.00 1.80 -13.72
CA ASP A 555 5.16 1.96 -12.85
C ASP A 555 4.93 1.48 -11.42
N TRP A 556 3.84 1.91 -10.76
CA TRP A 556 3.62 1.59 -9.35
C TRP A 556 2.57 0.48 -9.12
N ALA A 557 1.70 0.24 -10.09
CA ALA A 557 0.51 -0.61 -9.99
C ALA A 557 0.29 -1.52 -11.21
N ASN A 558 1.36 -1.91 -11.93
CA ASN A 558 1.26 -2.90 -13.01
C ASN A 558 0.53 -4.17 -12.53
N PRO A 559 -0.56 -4.59 -13.19
CA PRO A 559 -1.37 -5.70 -12.72
C PRO A 559 -0.90 -7.09 -13.13
N SER A 560 0.13 -7.20 -13.98
CA SER A 560 0.56 -8.51 -14.48
C SER A 560 2.09 -8.63 -14.56
N ALA A 561 2.62 -9.77 -14.13
CA ALA A 561 4.03 -10.09 -14.30
C ALA A 561 4.44 -10.34 -15.76
N GLU A 562 3.49 -10.32 -16.71
CA GLU A 562 3.76 -10.40 -18.15
C GLU A 562 4.42 -9.14 -18.72
N ASP A 563 4.26 -7.98 -18.05
CA ASP A 563 4.90 -6.73 -18.49
C ASP A 563 6.43 -6.80 -18.29
N PRO A 564 7.24 -6.75 -19.37
CA PRO A 564 8.69 -6.86 -19.26
C PRO A 564 9.36 -5.54 -18.85
N PHE A 565 8.59 -4.45 -18.70
CA PHE A 565 9.08 -3.11 -18.41
C PHE A 565 8.79 -2.63 -16.98
N PHE A 566 7.83 -3.22 -16.28
CA PHE A 566 7.49 -2.80 -14.92
C PHE A 566 7.18 -4.01 -14.04
N PRO A 567 7.63 -4.03 -12.77
CA PRO A 567 7.35 -5.14 -11.87
C PRO A 567 5.88 -5.15 -11.48
N PHE A 568 5.31 -6.35 -11.31
CA PHE A 568 3.95 -6.51 -10.83
C PHE A 568 3.75 -5.78 -9.49
N SER A 569 2.76 -4.88 -9.43
CA SER A 569 2.27 -4.21 -8.22
C SER A 569 3.41 -3.67 -7.35
N ARG A 570 4.29 -2.82 -7.90
CA ARG A 570 5.50 -2.32 -7.21
C ARG A 570 5.20 -1.84 -5.80
N ALA A 571 4.28 -0.89 -5.64
CA ALA A 571 3.99 -0.27 -4.34
C ALA A 571 2.98 -1.08 -3.54
N PHE A 572 1.80 -1.37 -4.10
CA PHE A 572 0.73 -2.09 -3.39
C PHE A 572 1.16 -3.52 -3.08
N ASP A 573 1.10 -3.90 -1.81
CA ASP A 573 1.43 -5.24 -1.34
C ASP A 573 0.14 -5.97 -0.98
N TRP A 574 -0.24 -6.95 -1.80
CA TRP A 574 -1.49 -7.70 -1.66
C TRP A 574 -1.55 -8.60 -0.42
N PHE A 575 -0.41 -8.91 0.23
CA PHE A 575 -0.39 -9.61 1.51
C PHE A 575 -0.54 -8.64 2.69
N HIS A 576 -0.05 -7.42 2.58
CA HIS A 576 -0.26 -6.38 3.60
C HIS A 576 -1.60 -5.66 3.44
N GLY A 577 -2.15 -5.69 2.22
CA GLY A 577 -3.38 -5.02 1.81
C GLY A 577 -3.23 -3.50 1.66
N HIS A 578 -2.01 -2.95 1.70
CA HIS A 578 -1.73 -1.52 1.51
C HIS A 578 -0.36 -1.35 0.82
N SER A 579 -0.02 -0.13 0.43
CA SER A 579 1.24 0.14 -0.25
C SER A 579 2.42 0.30 0.70
N TRP A 580 3.63 0.05 0.21
CA TRP A 580 4.85 0.51 0.87
C TRP A 580 5.43 1.71 0.12
N ALA A 581 5.64 2.80 0.84
CA ALA A 581 6.10 4.06 0.26
C ALA A 581 7.62 4.03 0.00
N ARG A 582 8.38 3.48 0.96
CA ARG A 582 9.85 3.39 0.87
C ARG A 582 10.36 2.48 -0.26
N GLY A 583 11.16 3.05 -1.15
CA GLY A 583 11.85 2.37 -2.25
C GLY A 583 13.20 1.74 -1.85
N VAL A 584 14.22 1.91 -2.68
CA VAL A 584 15.50 1.16 -2.60
C VAL A 584 16.56 1.81 -1.69
N LEU A 585 16.14 2.61 -0.73
CA LEU A 585 17.01 3.14 0.32
C LEU A 585 17.14 2.15 1.49
N GLU A 586 18.25 2.25 2.21
CA GLU A 586 18.47 1.47 3.42
C GLU A 586 17.32 1.64 4.42
N ALA A 587 16.84 0.52 4.97
CA ALA A 587 15.63 0.50 5.77
C ALA A 587 15.84 -0.31 7.07
N PRO A 588 16.50 0.25 8.11
CA PRO A 588 16.79 -0.46 9.35
C PRO A 588 15.53 -0.94 10.11
N ASP A 589 14.42 -0.21 9.92
CA ASP A 589 13.10 -0.55 10.47
C ASP A 589 12.18 -1.22 9.43
N GLY A 590 12.71 -1.55 8.24
CA GLY A 590 11.98 -2.08 7.11
C GLY A 590 11.23 -1.04 6.30
N LYS A 591 10.37 -1.51 5.41
CA LYS A 591 9.51 -0.63 4.60
C LYS A 591 8.62 0.21 5.50
N ASP A 592 8.31 1.42 5.02
CA ASP A 592 7.45 2.36 5.73
C ASP A 592 6.42 3.02 4.83
N GLN A 593 5.36 3.48 5.48
CA GLN A 593 4.27 4.25 4.89
C GLN A 593 3.66 5.12 5.99
N GLU A 594 3.45 6.40 5.68
CA GLU A 594 2.82 7.38 6.57
C GLU A 594 1.40 7.71 6.08
N SER A 595 1.29 8.31 4.89
CA SER A 595 0.04 8.85 4.35
C SER A 595 -0.93 7.76 3.90
N SER A 596 -1.78 7.29 4.83
CA SER A 596 -2.83 6.31 4.54
C SER A 596 -3.92 6.86 3.61
N ALA A 597 -4.17 8.17 3.63
CA ALA A 597 -5.15 8.79 2.75
C ALA A 597 -4.62 8.92 1.31
N GLU A 598 -3.33 9.16 1.11
CA GLU A 598 -2.75 9.17 -0.24
C GLU A 598 -2.64 7.77 -0.83
N ASP A 599 -2.42 6.74 -0.02
CA ASP A 599 -2.48 5.35 -0.49
C ASP A 599 -3.88 5.02 -1.04
N ALA A 600 -4.92 5.32 -0.26
CA ALA A 600 -6.31 5.16 -0.70
C ALA A 600 -6.65 6.03 -1.92
N PHE A 601 -6.15 7.26 -1.96
CA PHE A 601 -6.35 8.17 -3.10
C PHE A 601 -5.67 7.64 -4.37
N SER A 602 -4.47 7.09 -4.27
CA SER A 602 -3.75 6.52 -5.42
C SER A 602 -4.53 5.35 -6.04
N THR A 603 -5.15 4.50 -5.20
CA THR A 603 -6.01 3.41 -5.66
C THR A 603 -7.30 3.94 -6.28
N TYR A 604 -7.90 4.97 -5.68
CA TYR A 604 -9.05 5.66 -6.26
C TYR A 604 -8.71 6.32 -7.61
N ALA A 605 -7.51 6.86 -7.79
CA ALA A 605 -7.06 7.40 -9.06
C ALA A 605 -7.01 6.34 -10.16
N ILE A 606 -6.55 5.11 -9.86
CA ILE A 606 -6.61 3.97 -10.80
C ILE A 606 -8.06 3.67 -11.20
N LYS A 607 -8.97 3.57 -10.22
CA LYS A 607 -10.40 3.35 -10.48
C LYS A 607 -10.96 4.42 -11.44
N MET A 608 -10.69 5.70 -11.15
CA MET A 608 -11.21 6.80 -11.95
C MET A 608 -10.57 6.88 -13.34
N TRP A 609 -9.29 6.53 -13.48
CA TRP A 609 -8.65 6.43 -14.78
C TRP A 609 -9.21 5.28 -15.61
N GLY A 610 -9.43 4.09 -15.02
CA GLY A 610 -10.10 2.98 -15.69
C GLY A 610 -11.48 3.38 -16.21
N ARG A 611 -12.27 4.05 -15.36
CA ARG A 611 -13.60 4.57 -15.74
C ARG A 611 -13.51 5.60 -16.90
N ALA A 612 -12.62 6.58 -16.79
CA ALA A 612 -12.52 7.67 -17.76
C ALA A 612 -11.92 7.22 -19.11
N SER A 613 -10.98 6.26 -19.08
CA SER A 613 -10.31 5.71 -20.28
C SER A 613 -11.08 4.55 -20.94
N GLY A 614 -12.11 4.03 -20.27
CA GLY A 614 -12.93 2.91 -20.74
C GLY A 614 -12.33 1.52 -20.48
N ASP A 615 -11.35 1.41 -19.56
CA ASP A 615 -10.77 0.15 -19.12
C ASP A 615 -11.54 -0.41 -17.91
N ALA A 616 -12.49 -1.30 -18.19
CA ALA A 616 -13.32 -1.94 -17.19
C ALA A 616 -12.52 -2.83 -16.21
N ALA A 617 -11.46 -3.49 -16.67
CA ALA A 617 -10.63 -4.33 -15.81
C ALA A 617 -9.83 -3.47 -14.82
N MET A 618 -9.34 -2.32 -15.26
CA MET A 618 -8.68 -1.34 -14.39
C MET A 618 -9.66 -0.71 -13.39
N GLU A 619 -10.88 -0.38 -13.79
CA GLU A 619 -11.90 0.12 -12.86
C GLU A 619 -12.27 -0.95 -11.81
N ALA A 620 -12.51 -2.19 -12.24
CA ALA A 620 -12.79 -3.32 -11.35
C ALA A 620 -11.63 -3.58 -10.37
N ARG A 621 -10.39 -3.56 -10.86
CA ARG A 621 -9.18 -3.64 -10.04
C ARG A 621 -9.12 -2.52 -9.02
N GLY A 622 -9.36 -1.27 -9.41
CA GLY A 622 -9.41 -0.13 -8.49
C GLY A 622 -10.50 -0.28 -7.42
N ASN A 623 -11.67 -0.85 -7.74
CA ASN A 623 -12.70 -1.15 -6.75
C ASN A 623 -12.23 -2.18 -5.71
N LEU A 624 -11.72 -3.32 -6.18
CA LEU A 624 -11.25 -4.39 -5.29
C LEU A 624 -10.07 -3.94 -4.44
N GLN A 625 -9.06 -3.33 -5.07
CA GLN A 625 -7.88 -2.83 -4.37
C GLN A 625 -8.26 -1.80 -3.31
N LEU A 626 -9.24 -0.91 -3.57
CA LEU A 626 -9.68 0.09 -2.59
C LEU A 626 -10.38 -0.55 -1.39
N ALA A 627 -11.14 -1.64 -1.58
CA ALA A 627 -11.76 -2.39 -0.49
C ALA A 627 -10.72 -3.09 0.40
N VAL A 628 -9.75 -3.78 -0.22
CA VAL A 628 -8.62 -4.40 0.49
C VAL A 628 -7.83 -3.33 1.25
N ASN A 629 -7.57 -2.19 0.62
CA ASN A 629 -6.90 -1.05 1.23
C ASN A 629 -7.68 -0.46 2.40
N ALA A 630 -8.98 -0.22 2.25
CA ALA A 630 -9.81 0.27 3.33
C ALA A 630 -9.75 -0.68 4.55
N ARG A 631 -9.88 -1.99 4.34
CA ARG A 631 -9.83 -2.99 5.42
C ARG A 631 -8.48 -3.02 6.12
N SER A 632 -7.37 -2.98 5.38
CA SER A 632 -6.02 -3.01 5.97
C SER A 632 -5.71 -1.69 6.70
N LEU A 633 -6.07 -0.55 6.13
CA LEU A 633 -5.90 0.77 6.75
C LEU A 633 -6.72 0.89 8.04
N GLN A 634 -7.97 0.43 8.06
CA GLN A 634 -8.81 0.34 9.27
C GLN A 634 -8.29 -0.67 10.31
N SER A 635 -7.38 -1.56 9.92
CA SER A 635 -6.75 -2.51 10.83
C SER A 635 -5.49 -1.96 11.48
N TYR A 636 -4.69 -1.21 10.72
CA TYR A 636 -3.31 -0.90 11.10
C TYR A 636 -3.02 0.59 11.25
N TYR A 637 -3.79 1.46 10.60
CA TYR A 637 -3.55 2.91 10.55
C TYR A 637 -4.65 3.71 11.21
N LEU A 638 -5.92 3.34 11.01
CA LEU A 638 -7.10 4.03 11.57
C LEU A 638 -7.64 3.20 12.72
N LEU A 639 -7.19 3.53 13.93
CA LEU A 639 -7.35 2.72 15.13
C LEU A 639 -8.69 3.05 15.79
N GLU A 640 -9.74 2.35 15.36
CA GLU A 640 -11.06 2.45 15.96
C GLU A 640 -11.05 2.11 17.46
N ARG A 641 -11.97 2.72 18.21
CA ARG A 641 -12.14 2.43 19.63
C ARG A 641 -12.40 0.93 19.81
N GLY A 642 -11.66 0.31 20.73
CA GLY A 642 -11.81 -1.13 21.00
C GLY A 642 -11.16 -2.04 19.97
N SER A 643 -10.42 -1.50 18.99
CA SER A 643 -9.55 -2.32 18.13
C SER A 643 -8.57 -3.13 18.99
N ASP A 644 -8.47 -4.43 18.71
CA ASP A 644 -7.57 -5.40 19.35
C ASP A 644 -6.33 -5.71 18.50
N VAL A 645 -6.23 -5.11 17.32
CA VAL A 645 -5.16 -5.37 16.36
C VAL A 645 -3.83 -4.83 16.89
N GLN A 646 -3.77 -3.56 17.26
CA GLN A 646 -2.55 -2.93 17.81
C GLN A 646 -2.48 -3.07 19.33
N PRO A 647 -1.31 -2.85 19.97
CA PRO A 647 -1.18 -2.92 21.42
C PRO A 647 -2.15 -1.97 22.14
N PRO A 648 -2.82 -2.40 23.23
CA PRO A 648 -3.78 -1.56 23.97
C PRO A 648 -3.20 -0.24 24.45
N ALA A 649 -1.90 -0.21 24.79
CA ALA A 649 -1.21 1.00 25.21
C ALA A 649 -1.06 2.05 24.10
N TYR A 650 -1.21 1.65 22.83
CA TYR A 650 -1.03 2.49 21.64
C TYR A 650 -2.34 2.88 20.95
N VAL A 651 -3.36 1.99 20.96
CA VAL A 651 -4.64 2.19 20.23
C VAL A 651 -5.32 3.53 20.55
N GLY A 652 -5.12 4.07 21.75
CA GLY A 652 -5.64 5.38 22.15
C GLY A 652 -5.20 6.54 21.25
N ASN A 653 -4.11 6.41 20.46
CA ASN A 653 -3.65 7.43 19.53
C ASN A 653 -4.61 7.69 18.34
N ARG A 654 -5.53 6.76 18.06
CA ARG A 654 -6.49 6.77 16.91
C ARG A 654 -5.87 6.68 15.53
N VAL A 655 -4.67 7.20 15.32
CA VAL A 655 -3.90 6.97 14.08
C VAL A 655 -2.54 6.35 14.38
N ALA A 656 -1.93 5.72 13.38
CA ALA A 656 -0.60 5.13 13.50
C ALA A 656 0.56 6.14 13.41
N GLY A 657 0.34 7.32 12.80
CA GLY A 657 1.46 8.13 12.33
C GLY A 657 2.25 7.38 11.26
N ILE A 658 3.55 7.18 11.48
CA ILE A 658 4.41 6.44 10.55
C ILE A 658 4.47 4.97 10.96
N LEU A 659 3.99 4.09 10.08
CA LEU A 659 4.09 2.64 10.25
C LEU A 659 5.26 2.12 9.42
N PHE A 660 6.16 1.39 10.09
CA PHE A 660 7.24 0.61 9.51
C PHE A 660 6.93 -0.89 9.64
N GLU A 661 7.70 -1.75 9.00
CA GLU A 661 7.64 -3.19 9.25
C GLU A 661 8.06 -3.52 10.70
N ARG A 662 9.04 -2.82 11.27
CA ARG A 662 9.55 -3.08 12.64
C ARG A 662 8.80 -2.33 13.76
N LYS A 663 8.32 -1.11 13.47
CA LYS A 663 7.82 -0.17 14.48
C LYS A 663 6.62 0.65 14.02
N VAL A 664 5.90 1.22 14.97
CA VAL A 664 4.88 2.25 14.71
C VAL A 664 5.18 3.46 15.59
N ASN A 665 5.09 4.67 15.01
CA ASN A 665 5.42 5.91 15.70
C ASN A 665 4.40 7.01 15.40
N HIS A 666 3.71 7.48 16.43
CA HIS A 666 2.71 8.55 16.37
C HIS A 666 3.40 9.92 16.22
N THR A 667 3.87 10.20 15.01
CA THR A 667 4.65 11.38 14.62
C THR A 667 4.48 11.60 13.12
N THR A 668 5.13 12.64 12.57
CA THR A 668 5.30 12.79 11.12
C THR A 668 6.75 13.06 10.73
N TRP A 669 7.05 13.00 9.43
CA TRP A 669 8.36 13.41 8.90
C TRP A 669 8.64 14.92 9.02
N PHE A 670 7.62 15.73 9.31
CA PHE A 670 7.68 17.21 9.20
C PHE A 670 7.18 17.95 10.45
N GLY A 671 6.81 17.25 11.52
CA GLY A 671 6.49 17.83 12.83
C GLY A 671 5.51 17.01 13.68
N ASP A 672 5.41 17.35 14.96
CA ASP A 672 4.57 16.64 15.95
C ASP A 672 3.26 17.36 16.30
N GLU A 673 2.85 18.38 15.52
CA GLU A 673 1.56 19.04 15.72
C GLU A 673 0.41 18.05 15.49
N VAL A 674 -0.63 18.08 16.34
CA VAL A 674 -1.76 17.13 16.25
C VAL A 674 -2.42 17.18 14.87
N SER A 675 -2.58 18.36 14.30
CA SER A 675 -3.12 18.53 12.94
C SER A 675 -2.22 17.92 11.86
N PHE A 676 -0.90 17.88 12.04
CA PHE A 676 0.02 17.20 11.12
C PHE A 676 -0.16 15.68 11.23
N ILE A 677 -0.05 15.13 12.45
CA ILE A 677 -0.09 13.69 12.69
C ILE A 677 -1.42 13.08 12.23
N HIS A 678 -2.55 13.74 12.50
CA HIS A 678 -3.85 13.24 12.08
C HIS A 678 -4.20 13.64 10.64
N GLY A 679 -3.87 14.86 10.24
CA GLY A 679 -4.25 15.41 8.94
C GLY A 679 -3.56 14.73 7.75
N ILE A 680 -2.36 14.17 7.94
CA ILE A 680 -1.71 13.35 6.90
C ILE A 680 -2.52 12.10 6.55
N HIS A 681 -3.31 11.58 7.49
CA HIS A 681 -4.24 10.47 7.25
C HIS A 681 -5.61 10.91 6.71
N MET A 682 -5.78 12.19 6.37
CA MET A 682 -7.02 12.77 5.84
C MET A 682 -6.86 13.30 4.40
N LEU A 683 -5.65 13.68 4.00
CA LEU A 683 -5.41 14.36 2.73
C LEU A 683 -5.04 13.38 1.59
N PRO A 684 -5.47 13.65 0.35
CA PRO A 684 -6.49 14.63 -0.03
C PRO A 684 -7.89 14.14 0.36
N ILE A 685 -8.82 15.06 0.64
CA ILE A 685 -10.23 14.70 0.82
C ILE A 685 -10.89 14.57 -0.55
N VAL A 686 -11.34 13.35 -0.85
CA VAL A 686 -11.93 12.92 -2.13
C VAL A 686 -13.07 11.91 -1.84
N PRO A 687 -13.84 11.46 -2.84
CA PRO A 687 -14.94 10.51 -2.61
C PRO A 687 -14.55 9.23 -1.85
N SER A 688 -13.35 8.70 -2.08
CA SER A 688 -12.85 7.51 -1.36
C SER A 688 -12.57 7.75 0.13
N SER A 689 -12.43 9.01 0.58
CA SER A 689 -12.15 9.33 1.98
C SER A 689 -13.26 8.81 2.91
N ALA A 690 -14.53 8.96 2.54
CA ALA A 690 -15.66 8.48 3.35
C ALA A 690 -15.85 6.95 3.32
N TYR A 691 -15.22 6.26 2.35
CA TYR A 691 -15.19 4.80 2.31
C TYR A 691 -14.13 4.23 3.25
N VAL A 692 -12.94 4.85 3.25
CA VAL A 692 -11.81 4.41 4.09
C VAL A 692 -11.97 4.86 5.54
N ARG A 693 -12.36 6.12 5.77
CA ARG A 693 -12.56 6.71 7.10
C ARG A 693 -14.03 6.60 7.48
N LYS A 694 -14.37 5.58 8.28
CA LYS A 694 -15.75 5.36 8.74
C LYS A 694 -16.26 6.55 9.55
N ALA A 695 -17.53 6.89 9.36
CA ALA A 695 -18.20 8.00 10.03
C ALA A 695 -18.02 7.99 11.56
N ALA A 696 -18.17 6.82 12.20
CA ALA A 696 -17.99 6.68 13.64
C ALA A 696 -16.54 6.97 14.07
N PHE A 697 -15.55 6.49 13.32
CA PHE A 697 -14.13 6.78 13.57
C PHE A 697 -13.84 8.28 13.47
N VAL A 698 -14.34 8.94 12.42
CA VAL A 698 -14.16 10.38 12.21
C VAL A 698 -14.74 11.18 13.38
N ARG A 699 -15.95 10.81 13.86
CA ARG A 699 -16.56 11.45 15.03
C ARG A 699 -15.69 11.22 16.28
N ASP A 700 -15.27 10.00 16.54
CA ASP A 700 -14.46 9.66 17.72
C ASP A 700 -13.11 10.38 17.75
N GLU A 701 -12.44 10.48 16.59
CA GLU A 701 -11.19 11.21 16.45
C GLU A 701 -11.40 12.72 16.64
N TRP A 702 -12.48 13.27 16.07
CA TRP A 702 -12.84 14.68 16.26
C TRP A 702 -13.03 15.03 17.73
N GLU A 703 -13.87 14.28 18.44
CA GLU A 703 -14.14 14.53 19.86
C GLU A 703 -12.88 14.42 20.72
N GLN A 704 -11.93 13.57 20.33
CA GLN A 704 -10.71 13.36 21.10
C GLN A 704 -9.65 14.44 20.87
N TYR A 705 -9.48 14.93 19.64
CA TYR A 705 -8.33 15.76 19.26
C TYR A 705 -8.67 17.18 18.82
N PHE A 706 -9.91 17.44 18.40
CA PHE A 706 -10.26 18.70 17.72
C PHE A 706 -11.45 19.43 18.33
N ALA A 707 -12.40 18.70 18.93
CA ALA A 707 -13.56 19.30 19.59
C ALA A 707 -13.15 20.18 20.78
N GLY A 708 -13.95 21.21 21.05
CA GLY A 708 -13.75 22.06 22.23
C GLY A 708 -12.53 22.98 22.16
N ASN A 709 -12.00 23.29 20.98
CA ASN A 709 -10.99 24.33 20.85
C ASN A 709 -11.59 25.72 21.11
N GLU A 710 -11.69 26.08 22.39
CA GLU A 710 -12.28 27.32 22.92
C GLU A 710 -11.59 28.58 22.40
N THR A 711 -10.36 28.46 21.87
CA THR A 711 -9.62 29.57 21.25
C THR A 711 -10.01 29.84 19.80
N GLY A 712 -10.76 28.92 19.17
CA GLY A 712 -11.11 28.99 17.75
C GLY A 712 -9.93 28.77 16.79
N TYR A 713 -8.77 28.33 17.27
CA TYR A 713 -7.55 28.22 16.46
C TYR A 713 -6.83 26.88 16.61
N LEU A 714 -6.86 26.04 15.58
CA LEU A 714 -5.99 24.88 15.47
C LEU A 714 -4.67 25.31 14.81
N ALA A 715 -3.53 24.91 15.38
CA ALA A 715 -2.23 25.10 14.73
C ALA A 715 -2.07 24.14 13.55
N GLY A 716 -1.25 24.51 12.55
CA GLY A 716 -0.85 23.61 11.46
C GLY A 716 -1.31 24.00 10.04
N GLY A 717 -1.75 25.24 9.82
CA GLY A 717 -1.97 25.77 8.46
C GLY A 717 -2.92 24.92 7.62
N GLY A 718 -2.49 24.49 6.42
CA GLY A 718 -3.32 23.73 5.47
C GLY A 718 -3.92 22.43 6.05
N PHE A 719 -3.24 21.79 7.00
CA PHE A 719 -3.75 20.59 7.67
C PHE A 719 -5.04 20.85 8.47
N VAL A 720 -5.22 22.05 9.00
CA VAL A 720 -6.46 22.45 9.68
C VAL A 720 -7.63 22.45 8.71
N GLY A 721 -7.40 22.88 7.46
CA GLY A 721 -8.40 22.78 6.40
C GLY A 721 -8.87 21.34 6.21
N HIS A 722 -7.93 20.40 6.08
CA HIS A 722 -8.23 18.97 5.95
C HIS A 722 -9.01 18.42 7.15
N VAL A 723 -8.63 18.79 8.37
CA VAL A 723 -9.34 18.43 9.62
C VAL A 723 -10.81 18.85 9.57
N TYR A 724 -11.09 20.11 9.19
CA TYR A 724 -12.46 20.58 9.06
C TYR A 724 -13.23 19.93 7.91
N VAL A 725 -12.63 19.70 6.73
CA VAL A 725 -13.36 18.99 5.64
C VAL A 725 -13.66 17.55 6.04
N ASN A 726 -12.73 16.85 6.67
CA ASN A 726 -12.87 15.47 7.14
C ASN A 726 -14.09 15.30 8.06
N LEU A 727 -14.35 16.28 8.94
CA LEU A 727 -15.50 16.25 9.85
C LEU A 727 -16.85 16.07 9.13
N ALA A 728 -16.98 16.48 7.86
CA ALA A 728 -18.21 16.29 7.09
C ALA A 728 -18.57 14.81 6.85
N ILE A 729 -17.61 13.90 7.04
CA ILE A 729 -17.83 12.45 6.92
C ILE A 729 -18.54 11.89 8.16
N ALA A 730 -18.36 12.50 9.34
CA ALA A 730 -18.87 11.98 10.60
C ALA A 730 -20.41 11.89 10.61
N ASP A 731 -21.06 13.02 10.36
CA ASP A 731 -22.50 13.15 10.41
C ASP A 731 -22.96 14.52 9.87
N GLN A 732 -24.26 14.77 9.95
CA GLN A 732 -24.86 15.99 9.42
C GLN A 732 -24.41 17.24 10.21
N ALA A 733 -24.26 17.14 11.54
CA ALA A 733 -23.79 18.27 12.34
C ALA A 733 -22.34 18.61 11.97
N GLY A 734 -21.50 17.59 11.80
CA GLY A 734 -20.15 17.73 11.28
C GLY A 734 -20.12 18.39 9.91
N ALA A 735 -20.94 17.94 8.96
CA ALA A 735 -21.01 18.52 7.62
C ALA A 735 -21.44 20.00 7.62
N VAL A 736 -22.39 20.37 8.47
CA VAL A 736 -22.81 21.78 8.66
C VAL A 736 -21.67 22.62 9.22
N GLU A 737 -20.95 22.12 10.24
CA GLU A 737 -19.79 22.81 10.81
C GLU A 737 -18.67 22.99 9.77
N SER A 738 -18.31 21.93 9.05
CA SER A 738 -17.32 21.95 7.98
C SER A 738 -17.67 22.95 6.89
N TYR A 739 -18.93 22.95 6.42
CA TYR A 739 -19.38 23.85 5.37
C TYR A 739 -19.35 25.31 5.83
N ASN A 740 -19.79 25.59 7.06
CA ASN A 740 -19.71 26.92 7.67
C ASN A 740 -18.29 27.40 7.85
N PHE A 741 -17.35 26.51 8.22
CA PHE A 741 -15.93 26.84 8.29
C PHE A 741 -15.39 27.22 6.90
N MET A 742 -15.67 26.41 5.88
CA MET A 742 -15.18 26.63 4.51
C MET A 742 -15.74 27.91 3.90
N ARG A 743 -17.00 28.24 4.16
CA ARG A 743 -17.62 29.50 3.69
C ARG A 743 -16.94 30.77 4.20
N LYS A 744 -16.25 30.71 5.34
CA LYS A 744 -15.52 31.85 5.92
C LYS A 744 -14.14 32.04 5.29
N GLN A 745 -13.66 31.08 4.51
CA GLN A 745 -12.34 31.12 3.91
C GLN A 745 -12.32 31.92 2.61
N THR A 746 -11.13 32.40 2.26
CA THR A 746 -10.81 32.93 0.93
C THR A 746 -9.79 32.01 0.28
N VAL A 747 -9.64 32.07 -1.05
CA VAL A 747 -8.72 31.19 -1.81
C VAL A 747 -7.23 31.29 -1.40
N ASN A 748 -6.86 32.37 -0.69
CA ASN A 748 -5.50 32.60 -0.17
C ASN A 748 -5.39 32.32 1.33
N SER A 749 -6.40 31.70 1.95
CA SER A 749 -6.37 31.32 3.36
C SER A 749 -5.21 30.37 3.64
N THR A 750 -4.52 30.56 4.76
CA THR A 750 -3.46 29.64 5.22
C THR A 750 -3.99 28.25 5.55
N TYR A 751 -5.30 28.09 5.74
CA TYR A 751 -5.97 26.80 5.91
C TYR A 751 -6.22 26.06 4.58
N LEU A 752 -5.82 26.62 3.43
CA LEU A 752 -6.07 26.04 2.11
C LEU A 752 -4.78 25.79 1.30
N ASP A 753 -3.63 25.75 1.96
CA ASP A 753 -2.37 25.42 1.30
C ASP A 753 -2.43 24.01 0.69
N GLY A 754 -2.38 23.92 -0.65
CA GLY A 754 -2.61 22.67 -1.41
C GLY A 754 -4.08 22.23 -1.57
N LEU A 755 -5.06 22.92 -0.97
CA LEU A 755 -6.50 22.59 -1.09
C LEU A 755 -7.21 23.47 -2.13
N SER A 756 -8.31 22.95 -2.69
CA SER A 756 -9.29 23.76 -3.44
C SER A 756 -10.46 24.13 -2.52
N LEU A 757 -10.69 25.43 -2.34
CA LEU A 757 -11.87 25.95 -1.65
C LEU A 757 -13.15 25.55 -2.38
N ALA A 758 -13.15 25.62 -3.71
CA ALA A 758 -14.32 25.26 -4.51
C ALA A 758 -14.73 23.80 -4.28
N TRP A 759 -13.76 22.89 -4.30
CA TRP A 759 -13.98 21.48 -4.00
C TRP A 759 -14.42 21.27 -2.55
N ASN A 760 -13.76 21.89 -1.58
CA ASN A 760 -14.10 21.71 -0.18
C ASN A 760 -15.51 22.22 0.15
N LEU A 761 -15.93 23.35 -0.44
CA LEU A 761 -17.30 23.84 -0.36
C LEU A 761 -18.29 22.84 -0.97
N ALA A 762 -17.98 22.29 -2.14
CA ALA A 762 -18.82 21.31 -2.82
C ALA A 762 -18.95 20.02 -1.99
N TYR A 763 -17.84 19.47 -1.51
CA TYR A 763 -17.80 18.22 -0.74
C TYR A 763 -18.57 18.35 0.59
N THR A 764 -18.29 19.41 1.36
CA THR A 764 -18.96 19.63 2.66
C THR A 764 -20.44 19.98 2.51
N ALA A 765 -20.82 20.73 1.48
CA ALA A 765 -22.22 20.97 1.16
C ALA A 765 -22.97 19.68 0.81
N ALA A 766 -22.38 18.86 -0.06
CA ALA A 766 -22.98 17.62 -0.56
C ALA A 766 -23.13 16.55 0.54
N LEU A 767 -22.23 16.47 1.52
CA LEU A 767 -22.38 15.53 2.64
C LEU A 767 -23.36 15.97 3.73
N GLY A 768 -24.15 17.01 3.48
CA GLY A 768 -25.26 17.44 4.36
C GLY A 768 -25.10 18.84 4.95
N GLY A 769 -24.01 19.55 4.64
CA GLY A 769 -23.83 20.94 5.09
C GLY A 769 -24.75 21.94 4.38
N SER A 770 -25.14 21.64 3.13
CA SER A 770 -26.09 22.45 2.35
C SER A 770 -26.69 21.62 1.20
N LEU A 771 -27.18 20.43 1.52
CA LEU A 771 -27.83 19.54 0.57
C LEU A 771 -29.26 20.03 0.28
N SER A 772 -29.67 20.05 -0.99
CA SER A 772 -31.06 20.36 -1.33
C SER A 772 -31.95 19.17 -0.95
N THR A 773 -32.99 19.39 -0.15
CA THR A 773 -33.97 18.34 0.12
C THR A 773 -34.83 18.13 -1.14
N ASN A 774 -34.60 17.02 -1.85
CA ASN A 774 -35.55 16.57 -2.86
C ASN A 774 -36.86 16.21 -2.15
N SER A 775 -37.91 16.99 -2.39
CA SER A 775 -39.25 16.83 -1.80
C SER A 775 -40.01 15.60 -2.32
N SER A 776 -39.31 14.58 -2.86
CA SER A 776 -39.94 13.46 -3.58
C SER A 776 -39.48 12.04 -3.21
N HIS A 777 -38.62 11.84 -2.19
CA HIS A 777 -38.23 10.47 -1.77
C HIS A 777 -38.27 10.22 -0.26
N SER A 778 -39.21 10.83 0.46
CA SER A 778 -39.58 10.38 1.82
C SER A 778 -40.72 9.36 1.75
N SER A 779 -40.38 8.12 1.38
CA SER A 779 -41.10 6.91 1.82
C SER A 779 -40.42 5.69 1.21
N LEU A 780 -39.52 5.04 1.97
CA LEU A 780 -39.27 3.58 1.99
C LEU A 780 -37.84 3.29 2.48
N ARG A 781 -37.73 2.95 3.77
CA ARG A 781 -36.99 1.81 4.34
C ARG A 781 -36.72 2.05 5.83
N LEU A 782 -37.78 1.94 6.63
CA LEU A 782 -37.69 1.47 8.01
C LEU A 782 -38.38 0.11 8.04
N GLY A 783 -37.61 -0.93 7.75
CA GLY A 783 -38.01 -2.33 7.92
C GLY A 783 -37.17 -2.93 9.04
N THR A 784 -37.61 -2.74 10.28
CA THR A 784 -37.07 -3.47 11.43
C THR A 784 -37.69 -4.87 11.44
N ASN A 785 -36.91 -5.89 11.09
CA ASN A 785 -37.25 -7.27 11.40
C ASN A 785 -36.85 -7.54 12.85
N SER A 786 -37.81 -7.46 13.77
CA SER A 786 -37.68 -8.02 15.12
C SER A 786 -38.72 -9.12 15.30
N SER A 787 -38.31 -10.36 15.07
CA SER A 787 -39.03 -11.54 15.51
C SER A 787 -38.30 -12.14 16.69
N HIS A 788 -38.77 -11.88 17.91
CA HIS A 788 -38.66 -12.83 19.02
C HIS A 788 -39.83 -12.64 19.97
N GLY A 789 -40.59 -13.72 20.12
CA GLY A 789 -41.79 -13.81 20.95
C GLY A 789 -41.46 -13.76 22.44
N SER A 790 -42.44 -13.27 23.20
CA SER A 790 -42.50 -13.34 24.65
C SER A 790 -42.96 -14.73 25.12
N LEU A 791 -42.59 -15.03 26.37
CA LEU A 791 -43.15 -15.95 27.39
C LEU A 791 -41.94 -16.32 28.29
N PHE A 792 -41.85 -16.03 29.59
CA PHE A 792 -42.80 -16.29 30.68
C PHE A 792 -42.43 -15.49 31.97
N GLU A 793 -43.47 -15.14 32.75
CA GLU A 793 -43.62 -14.95 34.24
C GLU A 793 -42.49 -14.32 35.09
N ARG A 794 -42.71 -13.15 35.71
CA ARG A 794 -43.40 -12.88 37.00
C ARG A 794 -42.94 -13.73 38.19
N HIS A 795 -42.20 -13.10 39.11
CA HIS A 795 -42.60 -13.01 40.52
C HIS A 795 -41.90 -11.85 41.26
N ALA A 796 -42.72 -11.14 42.05
CA ALA A 796 -42.46 -10.08 43.04
C ALA A 796 -42.04 -8.70 42.51
#